data_AF-A0A964QXU3-F1
#
_entry.id   AF-A0A964QXU3-F1
#
_cell.length_a   1.000
_cell.length_b   1.000
_cell.length_c   1.000
_cell.angle_alpha   90.00
_cell.angle_beta   90.00
_cell.angle_gamma   90.00
#
_symmetry.space_group_name_H-M   'P 1'
#
loop_
_entity.id
_entity.type
_entity.pdbx_description
1 polymer ?
#
loop_
_entity_poly.entity_id
_entity_poly.type
_entity_poly.pdbx_seq_one_letter_code
_entity_poly.pdbx_strand_id
1 'polypeptide(L)'
;MRVDSGYPLVAQPEGPRHAHASSNAQALVDALNPMKFFLRTRWLCAALLAASFDALAGNSLHTTWLWHLHQPVYWPDKRAGSEHYENAWDTIQQQDAGRPHPSPEVLRNIFGLDDRVNAYQSRPRNSLSSLTGYPKAGVSVSYSGALMENVQSLGAAGQLGYGGGWFNGNREARGWTTSGGKPRMDLVNFTYHHALAPLLSDETLEMELRIHQRQMEIMWTTNPGNSRGYFPAETCFTERMIPILKKVGIEWSIIANTHLARACADFPVVTGSGGEMCDLPNRADQLNPAQGAGNYQRLTIDRGCSPIQVMPFGFQLHYARHVDPETGAATNLIVVPSDQVLGWKDSYSTWDLNLLNSLAARNDTSKPALVMCAHDGDNAWSGGYSYYEEWVQNFTGQASGRGYEPTTVEQFIADHPPAANDVVHVEDGGWVYADGDFGSPIFSNWHWPPSHVVGGVNEVNPSVGVSDKADNWRVIIATENRVKTAQQISGVTPRVDQVRDPGSFSTTPNAVELGWHYYLGSLDSGFVYYGCHDDECQRAVAAQSNAVRNVNSILTGNPTADTTPPTVFIPQRHPWNPGGTNFGVQYGYQVKVATNSDFWVWTYAYDVSGITNVSLKLRVNGTNPPTSDQFKTFAGGPLAGTWQTSNMTQRVVTPVLGVTPQYIADYYHAKVSGITNSFVDYYVTASDARGNLFKSPIQHVWVGLNLSAAITPTNPPASTNFPPFVMDGAADSTNFLVASSGMTLHAALRGSQLYVSTWSPGNSGPNDHFLFVSDQLLASATAAAPWAKSGKVSVATSKPFLAGESQNSYVAWFNAPAGSLATKAAANSGQMEGTIDLVAAFGAVPTNIYLCSAAYQTADGGALGSQCPAGAGPDLDPNEFFVIPTAALRDHNGDGKFDRLDPALDFTLQATRTGSNGVALTWAAMPAHNYQVVYANQFGNSWSNLAGASNTAGPLQLFLSHTDAPPATVPGRFYKVKLLP
;
A
#
# COMPACT_ATOMS: atom_id res chain seq x y z
N MET A 1 31.15 26.56 36.05
CA MET A 1 32.33 26.79 36.94
C MET A 1 33.38 27.50 36.08
N ARG A 2 33.72 28.77 36.36
CA ARG A 2 34.48 29.71 35.49
C ARG A 2 33.76 30.03 34.16
N VAL A 3 33.48 31.27 33.73
CA VAL A 3 33.67 32.64 34.24
C VAL A 3 35.11 33.18 34.25
N ASP A 4 35.32 34.30 33.53
CA ASP A 4 36.28 35.44 33.67
C ASP A 4 36.49 36.07 32.25
N SER A 5 36.52 37.38 31.95
CA SER A 5 36.69 38.68 32.65
C SER A 5 38.13 39.01 33.11
N GLY A 6 38.78 40.17 32.84
CA GLY A 6 38.39 41.43 32.16
C GLY A 6 39.63 42.31 31.75
N TYR A 7 39.48 43.64 31.75
CA TYR A 7 40.48 44.66 31.27
C TYR A 7 41.74 44.87 32.14
N PRO A 8 42.79 45.59 31.64
CA PRO A 8 43.14 46.90 32.23
C PRO A 8 43.68 48.01 31.27
N LEU A 9 44.06 49.17 31.84
CA LEU A 9 44.66 50.40 31.23
C LEU A 9 45.78 50.95 32.19
N VAL A 10 46.61 51.98 31.93
CA VAL A 10 46.72 53.04 30.88
C VAL A 10 48.15 53.01 30.24
N ALA A 11 48.96 54.02 29.84
CA ALA A 11 49.03 55.52 29.81
C ALA A 11 49.90 55.92 28.56
N GLN A 12 50.08 57.16 28.02
CA GLN A 12 50.49 58.51 28.50
C GLN A 12 51.96 58.62 28.99
N PRO A 13 52.74 59.70 28.69
CA PRO A 13 52.28 61.08 28.45
C PRO A 13 52.91 61.92 27.27
N GLU A 14 52.20 63.00 26.92
CA GLU A 14 52.64 64.39 26.56
C GLU A 14 53.63 64.75 25.41
N GLY A 15 53.33 65.86 24.71
CA GLY A 15 54.19 66.57 23.73
C GLY A 15 53.42 67.58 22.83
N PRO A 16 53.70 68.92 22.80
CA PRO A 16 52.71 69.90 22.31
C PRO A 16 53.06 70.87 21.14
N ARG A 17 52.02 71.12 20.29
CA ARG A 17 51.67 72.37 19.52
C ARG A 17 52.44 72.80 18.24
N HIS A 18 51.69 73.59 17.45
CA HIS A 18 52.04 74.47 16.31
C HIS A 18 52.35 73.80 14.94
N ALA A 19 52.08 74.42 13.78
CA ALA A 19 51.04 75.38 13.35
C ALA A 19 51.07 75.59 11.81
N HIS A 20 49.92 75.91 11.18
CA HIS A 20 49.75 76.38 9.77
C HIS A 20 50.18 75.44 8.62
N ALA A 21 49.72 75.60 7.37
CA ALA A 21 48.42 76.08 6.83
C ALA A 21 48.32 75.78 5.31
N SER A 22 47.09 75.62 4.79
CA SER A 22 46.74 75.38 3.36
C SER A 22 47.25 74.05 2.76
N SER A 23 46.60 73.40 1.79
CA SER A 23 45.32 73.62 1.07
C SER A 23 44.62 72.25 0.87
N ASN A 24 43.42 72.07 0.32
CA ASN A 24 42.52 72.97 -0.43
C ASN A 24 41.05 72.56 -0.21
N ALA A 25 40.08 73.44 -0.49
CA ALA A 25 38.67 73.21 -0.12
C ALA A 25 37.83 72.54 -1.23
N GLN A 26 37.39 71.29 -1.04
CA GLN A 26 36.42 70.63 -1.94
C GLN A 26 35.51 69.59 -1.23
N ALA A 27 35.34 69.69 0.10
CA ALA A 27 34.70 68.63 0.92
C ALA A 27 33.49 69.06 1.76
N LEU A 28 33.05 70.33 1.72
CA LEU A 28 32.07 70.88 2.68
C LEU A 28 30.72 71.33 2.09
N VAL A 29 30.39 70.89 0.86
CA VAL A 29 29.12 71.26 0.17
C VAL A 29 28.14 70.08 0.07
N ASP A 30 28.64 68.84 0.16
CA ASP A 30 27.89 67.65 -0.29
C ASP A 30 26.92 67.04 0.75
N ALA A 31 26.82 67.65 1.93
CA ALA A 31 26.13 67.14 3.11
C ALA A 31 24.67 67.61 3.28
N LEU A 32 24.20 68.61 2.50
CA LEU A 32 22.87 69.22 2.65
C LEU A 32 22.04 69.18 1.35
N ASN A 33 21.95 68.00 0.73
CA ASN A 33 21.08 67.78 -0.45
C ASN A 33 19.90 66.83 -0.11
N PRO A 34 18.64 67.32 -0.06
CA PRO A 34 17.50 66.53 0.39
C PRO A 34 17.16 65.32 -0.50
N MET A 35 17.59 65.30 -1.77
CA MET A 35 17.40 64.13 -2.65
C MET A 35 18.13 62.88 -2.13
N LYS A 36 19.31 63.04 -1.50
CA LYS A 36 20.08 61.90 -0.96
C LYS A 36 19.41 61.24 0.24
N PHE A 37 18.59 61.99 0.99
CA PHE A 37 17.80 61.43 2.10
C PHE A 37 16.63 60.60 1.56
N PHE A 38 15.84 61.16 0.64
CA PHE A 38 14.71 60.47 0.01
C PHE A 38 15.12 59.18 -0.74
N LEU A 39 16.27 59.15 -1.40
CA LEU A 39 16.79 57.91 -1.98
C LEU A 39 17.13 56.87 -0.89
N ARG A 40 17.84 57.27 0.19
CA ARG A 40 18.20 56.34 1.26
C ARG A 40 16.99 55.78 2.00
N THR A 41 15.96 56.57 2.24
CA THR A 41 14.69 56.07 2.83
C THR A 41 13.99 55.10 1.88
N ARG A 42 13.95 55.37 0.56
CA ARG A 42 13.40 54.43 -0.42
C ARG A 42 14.18 53.11 -0.48
N TRP A 43 15.51 53.14 -0.40
CA TRP A 43 16.31 51.91 -0.37
C TRP A 43 16.20 51.16 0.97
N LEU A 44 16.05 51.83 2.11
CA LEU A 44 15.73 51.13 3.37
C LEU A 44 14.33 50.52 3.36
N CYS A 45 13.31 51.24 2.86
CA CYS A 45 11.97 50.68 2.73
C CYS A 45 11.92 49.53 1.71
N ALA A 46 12.64 49.62 0.59
CA ALA A 46 12.75 48.52 -0.38
C ALA A 46 13.51 47.31 0.19
N ALA A 47 14.57 47.52 0.96
CA ALA A 47 15.31 46.44 1.62
C ALA A 47 14.52 45.80 2.78
N LEU A 48 13.75 46.58 3.54
CA LEU A 48 12.86 46.07 4.58
C LEU A 48 11.63 45.36 3.99
N LEU A 49 11.10 45.83 2.85
CA LEU A 49 10.08 45.10 2.09
C LEU A 49 10.64 43.78 1.55
N ALA A 50 11.79 43.80 0.87
CA ALA A 50 12.46 42.59 0.38
C ALA A 50 12.72 41.59 1.51
N ALA A 51 13.32 42.03 2.63
CA ALA A 51 13.56 41.17 3.79
C ALA A 51 12.26 40.66 4.47
N SER A 52 11.12 41.33 4.28
CA SER A 52 9.81 40.83 4.73
C SER A 52 9.10 39.92 3.71
N PHE A 53 9.47 39.97 2.42
CA PHE A 53 9.07 38.98 1.42
C PHE A 53 9.89 37.70 1.56
N ASP A 54 11.21 37.80 1.71
CA ASP A 54 12.10 36.64 1.96
C ASP A 54 11.70 35.89 3.24
N ALA A 55 11.26 36.62 4.28
CA ALA A 55 10.76 36.04 5.53
C ALA A 55 9.37 35.37 5.44
N LEU A 56 8.64 35.54 4.33
CA LEU A 56 7.36 34.87 4.06
C LEU A 56 7.50 33.68 3.09
N ALA A 57 8.43 33.74 2.14
CA ALA A 57 8.66 32.66 1.18
C ALA A 57 9.10 31.33 1.85
N GLY A 58 9.78 31.42 3.01
CA GLY A 58 10.48 30.31 3.64
C GLY A 58 9.65 29.26 4.38
N ASN A 59 8.32 29.15 4.20
CA ASN A 59 7.52 28.05 4.81
C ASN A 59 6.22 27.67 4.07
N SER A 60 6.09 28.04 2.79
CA SER A 60 4.85 27.85 2.02
C SER A 60 4.57 26.36 1.72
N LEU A 61 3.30 25.93 1.87
CA LEU A 61 2.77 24.79 1.13
C LEU A 61 2.50 25.19 -0.33
N HIS A 62 2.49 24.24 -1.25
CA HIS A 62 2.16 24.51 -2.65
C HIS A 62 0.89 23.75 -3.04
N THR A 63 0.07 24.30 -3.94
CA THR A 63 -1.21 23.70 -4.34
C THR A 63 -1.39 23.65 -5.86
N THR A 64 -1.88 22.53 -6.40
CA THR A 64 -2.18 22.34 -7.83
C THR A 64 -3.20 21.22 -8.01
N TRP A 65 -3.81 21.15 -9.20
CA TRP A 65 -4.78 20.10 -9.56
C TRP A 65 -4.32 19.28 -10.77
N LEU A 66 -4.92 18.09 -10.91
CA LEU A 66 -5.20 17.51 -12.21
C LEU A 66 -6.71 17.30 -12.39
N TRP A 67 -7.23 17.78 -13.52
CA TRP A 67 -8.56 17.40 -14.01
C TRP A 67 -8.42 16.29 -15.04
N HIS A 68 -8.97 15.12 -14.73
CA HIS A 68 -9.03 13.99 -15.64
C HIS A 68 -10.31 14.04 -16.48
N LEU A 69 -10.19 13.92 -17.81
CA LEU A 69 -11.31 13.99 -18.73
C LEU A 69 -11.24 12.78 -19.67
N HIS A 70 -12.23 11.89 -19.61
CA HIS A 70 -12.24 10.65 -20.37
C HIS A 70 -13.66 10.14 -20.61
N GLN A 71 -13.95 9.72 -21.84
CA GLN A 71 -15.01 8.77 -22.16
C GLN A 71 -14.46 7.76 -23.19
N PRO A 72 -14.85 6.48 -23.12
CA PRO A 72 -14.28 5.39 -23.93
C PRO A 72 -14.74 5.43 -25.40
N VAL A 73 -14.07 4.64 -26.24
CA VAL A 73 -14.63 4.19 -27.53
C VAL A 73 -15.68 3.12 -27.22
N TYR A 74 -16.91 3.53 -26.91
CA TYR A 74 -17.93 2.64 -26.35
C TYR A 74 -18.26 1.41 -27.21
N TRP A 75 -18.06 1.46 -28.53
CA TRP A 75 -18.28 0.31 -29.41
C TRP A 75 -17.13 0.13 -30.41
N PRO A 76 -16.05 -0.60 -30.05
CA PRO A 76 -14.86 -0.78 -30.89
C PRO A 76 -15.05 -1.79 -32.04
N ASP A 77 -16.28 -1.90 -32.56
CA ASP A 77 -16.58 -2.57 -33.83
C ASP A 77 -16.40 -1.60 -35.01
N LYS A 78 -16.29 -2.12 -36.24
CA LYS A 78 -16.08 -1.30 -37.43
C LYS A 78 -17.31 -0.46 -37.77
N ARG A 79 -17.10 0.85 -37.89
CA ARG A 79 -18.13 1.78 -38.40
C ARG A 79 -18.46 1.56 -39.88
N ALA A 80 -19.64 2.04 -40.29
CA ALA A 80 -20.05 2.02 -41.68
C ALA A 80 -19.08 2.82 -42.59
N GLY A 81 -18.79 2.28 -43.78
CA GLY A 81 -18.12 3.02 -44.86
C GLY A 81 -16.59 3.22 -44.76
N SER A 82 -15.92 2.88 -43.65
CA SER A 82 -14.45 3.01 -43.52
C SER A 82 -13.85 1.98 -42.55
N GLU A 83 -12.54 1.71 -42.63
CA GLU A 83 -11.82 0.83 -41.69
C GLU A 83 -11.41 1.62 -40.43
N HIS A 84 -12.39 2.04 -39.64
CA HIS A 84 -12.23 2.68 -38.33
C HIS A 84 -13.18 2.01 -37.33
N TYR A 85 -12.95 2.13 -36.02
CA TYR A 85 -14.00 1.83 -35.03
C TYR A 85 -15.07 2.94 -34.95
N GLU A 86 -16.19 2.68 -34.28
CA GLU A 86 -17.22 3.69 -34.02
C GLU A 86 -16.86 4.63 -32.86
N ASN A 87 -16.74 5.93 -33.17
CA ASN A 87 -16.75 7.00 -32.16
C ASN A 87 -18.18 7.33 -31.71
N ALA A 88 -18.30 8.27 -30.77
CA ALA A 88 -19.57 8.67 -30.18
C ALA A 88 -20.66 9.06 -31.19
N TRP A 89 -20.36 9.84 -32.24
CA TRP A 89 -21.40 10.19 -33.22
C TRP A 89 -21.81 9.01 -34.09
N ASP A 90 -20.84 8.22 -34.58
CA ASP A 90 -21.12 6.99 -35.33
C ASP A 90 -22.02 6.05 -34.52
N THR A 91 -21.70 5.82 -33.24
CA THR A 91 -22.49 4.99 -32.31
C THR A 91 -23.88 5.58 -32.00
N ILE A 92 -23.99 6.89 -31.78
CA ILE A 92 -25.29 7.55 -31.54
C ILE A 92 -26.24 7.34 -32.73
N GLN A 93 -25.74 7.43 -33.96
CA GLN A 93 -26.57 7.17 -35.15
C GLN A 93 -27.08 5.72 -35.22
N GLN A 94 -26.33 4.76 -34.68
CA GLN A 94 -26.79 3.37 -34.58
C GLN A 94 -27.82 3.17 -33.46
N GLN A 95 -27.63 3.81 -32.29
CA GLN A 95 -28.61 3.81 -31.20
C GLN A 95 -29.93 4.48 -31.62
N ASP A 96 -29.87 5.62 -32.33
CA ASP A 96 -31.04 6.28 -32.92
C ASP A 96 -31.77 5.41 -33.96
N ALA A 97 -31.03 4.57 -34.70
CA ALA A 97 -31.58 3.58 -35.63
C ALA A 97 -32.12 2.32 -34.92
N GLY A 98 -32.06 2.24 -33.60
CA GLY A 98 -32.60 1.15 -32.78
C GLY A 98 -31.61 0.01 -32.47
N ARG A 99 -30.30 0.20 -32.66
CA ARG A 99 -29.30 -0.79 -32.21
C ARG A 99 -29.21 -0.75 -30.67
N PRO A 100 -29.28 -1.91 -29.97
CA PRO A 100 -29.25 -1.95 -28.50
C PRO A 100 -27.85 -1.80 -27.90
N HIS A 101 -26.79 -1.88 -28.72
CA HIS A 101 -25.39 -1.81 -28.28
C HIS A 101 -24.77 -0.46 -28.61
N PRO A 102 -23.94 0.14 -27.73
CA PRO A 102 -23.58 -0.34 -26.39
C PRO A 102 -24.74 -0.27 -25.39
N SER A 103 -24.71 -1.16 -24.40
CA SER A 103 -25.57 -1.24 -23.22
C SER A 103 -24.68 -1.44 -21.98
N PRO A 104 -24.98 -0.78 -20.83
CA PRO A 104 -26.13 0.08 -20.56
C PRO A 104 -26.03 1.52 -21.11
N GLU A 105 -24.94 1.90 -21.77
CA GLU A 105 -24.61 3.29 -22.08
C GLU A 105 -25.40 3.91 -23.25
N VAL A 106 -26.39 4.76 -22.92
CA VAL A 106 -27.05 5.63 -23.90
C VAL A 106 -26.19 6.87 -24.16
N LEU A 107 -25.46 6.90 -25.28
CA LEU A 107 -24.45 7.93 -25.54
C LEU A 107 -25.03 9.35 -25.67
N ARG A 108 -26.28 9.48 -26.15
CA ARG A 108 -26.99 10.78 -26.19
C ARG A 108 -27.16 11.40 -24.80
N ASN A 109 -27.35 10.58 -23.77
CA ASN A 109 -27.44 11.08 -22.39
C ASN A 109 -26.03 11.43 -21.88
N ILE A 110 -25.08 10.51 -22.05
CA ILE A 110 -23.69 10.58 -21.59
C ILE A 110 -22.93 11.81 -22.11
N PHE A 111 -23.08 12.13 -23.40
CA PHE A 111 -22.47 13.31 -24.02
C PHE A 111 -23.38 14.55 -24.00
N GLY A 112 -24.68 14.39 -23.72
CA GLY A 112 -25.66 15.48 -23.68
C GLY A 112 -25.83 16.17 -22.32
N LEU A 113 -25.09 15.77 -21.29
CA LEU A 113 -25.06 16.46 -20.00
C LEU A 113 -24.32 17.81 -20.13
N ASP A 114 -25.00 18.92 -19.84
CA ASP A 114 -24.46 20.28 -19.96
C ASP A 114 -23.09 20.46 -19.29
N ASP A 115 -22.87 19.88 -18.11
CA ASP A 115 -21.60 19.98 -17.39
C ASP A 115 -20.45 19.32 -18.17
N ARG A 116 -20.69 18.16 -18.81
CA ARG A 116 -19.72 17.50 -19.71
C ARG A 116 -19.50 18.26 -21.00
N VAL A 117 -20.59 18.76 -21.62
CA VAL A 117 -20.53 19.62 -22.81
C VAL A 117 -19.66 20.86 -22.56
N ASN A 118 -19.64 21.38 -21.33
CA ASN A 118 -18.77 22.50 -20.95
C ASN A 118 -17.35 22.03 -20.55
N ALA A 119 -17.21 20.97 -19.75
CA ALA A 119 -15.94 20.42 -19.29
C ALA A 119 -15.01 20.03 -20.44
N TYR A 120 -15.54 19.39 -21.48
CA TYR A 120 -14.74 19.00 -22.65
C TYR A 120 -14.35 20.15 -23.57
N GLN A 121 -14.92 21.37 -23.39
CA GLN A 121 -14.75 22.50 -24.32
C GLN A 121 -14.02 23.69 -23.66
N SER A 122 -14.75 24.61 -23.01
CA SER A 122 -14.22 25.89 -22.55
C SER A 122 -14.01 26.00 -21.03
N ARG A 123 -14.64 25.12 -20.24
CA ARG A 123 -14.70 25.23 -18.77
C ARG A 123 -13.33 25.18 -18.08
N PRO A 124 -12.38 24.29 -18.47
CA PRO A 124 -11.02 24.31 -17.91
C PRO A 124 -10.27 25.61 -18.18
N ARG A 125 -10.40 26.16 -19.40
CA ARG A 125 -9.80 27.44 -19.80
C ARG A 125 -10.40 28.62 -19.05
N ASN A 126 -11.72 28.65 -18.86
CA ASN A 126 -12.40 29.73 -18.14
C ASN A 126 -12.01 29.76 -16.67
N SER A 127 -12.10 28.60 -15.99
CA SER A 127 -11.65 28.43 -14.61
C SER A 127 -10.20 28.91 -14.41
N LEU A 128 -9.28 28.46 -15.27
CA LEU A 128 -7.88 28.88 -15.23
C LEU A 128 -7.69 30.40 -15.46
N SER A 129 -8.53 31.03 -16.28
CA SER A 129 -8.43 32.48 -16.54
C SER A 129 -8.63 33.32 -15.27
N SER A 130 -9.44 32.82 -14.33
CA SER A 130 -9.67 33.44 -13.01
C SER A 130 -8.42 33.43 -12.11
N LEU A 131 -7.45 32.54 -12.39
CA LEU A 131 -6.24 32.33 -11.59
C LEU A 131 -5.04 33.16 -12.07
N THR A 132 -5.21 33.94 -13.13
CA THR A 132 -4.13 34.75 -13.75
C THR A 132 -3.47 35.76 -12.81
N GLY A 133 -4.19 36.22 -11.78
CA GLY A 133 -3.65 37.11 -10.73
C GLY A 133 -2.58 36.47 -9.83
N TYR A 134 -2.50 35.13 -9.79
CA TYR A 134 -1.50 34.39 -9.00
C TYR A 134 -0.31 34.05 -9.91
N PRO A 135 0.95 34.44 -9.59
CA PRO A 135 2.06 34.38 -10.55
C PRO A 135 2.43 32.99 -11.09
N LYS A 136 2.31 31.95 -10.25
CA LYS A 136 2.68 30.56 -10.61
C LYS A 136 1.49 29.64 -10.89
N ALA A 137 0.26 30.07 -10.59
CA ALA A 137 -0.90 29.18 -10.55
C ALA A 137 -1.28 28.57 -11.90
N GLY A 138 -1.65 27.30 -11.88
CA GLY A 138 -2.32 26.66 -12.99
C GLY A 138 -2.81 25.25 -12.65
N VAL A 139 -2.89 24.41 -13.67
CA VAL A 139 -3.54 23.10 -13.62
C VAL A 139 -2.95 22.13 -14.64
N SER A 140 -2.89 20.85 -14.27
CA SER A 140 -2.66 19.76 -15.23
C SER A 140 -4.01 19.27 -15.74
N VAL A 141 -4.15 18.96 -17.03
CA VAL A 141 -5.38 18.37 -17.57
C VAL A 141 -5.03 17.23 -18.49
N SER A 142 -5.64 16.07 -18.28
CA SER A 142 -5.47 14.90 -19.16
C SER A 142 -6.77 14.67 -19.93
N TYR A 143 -6.69 14.60 -21.25
CA TYR A 143 -7.75 14.08 -22.12
C TYR A 143 -7.32 12.70 -22.63
N SER A 144 -8.19 11.69 -22.60
CA SER A 144 -7.92 10.47 -23.39
C SER A 144 -8.05 10.74 -24.89
N GLY A 145 -7.37 9.93 -25.71
CA GLY A 145 -7.49 10.00 -27.16
C GLY A 145 -8.90 9.68 -27.65
N ALA A 146 -9.50 8.64 -27.07
CA ALA A 146 -10.91 8.28 -27.25
C ALA A 146 -11.85 9.48 -26.99
N LEU A 147 -11.63 10.25 -25.91
CA LEU A 147 -12.44 11.43 -25.64
C LEU A 147 -12.22 12.53 -26.70
N MET A 148 -10.97 12.82 -27.07
CA MET A 148 -10.67 13.84 -28.08
C MET A 148 -11.33 13.51 -29.42
N GLU A 149 -11.37 12.24 -29.80
CA GLU A 149 -12.01 11.75 -31.02
C GLU A 149 -13.54 11.76 -30.93
N ASN A 150 -14.11 11.29 -29.82
CA ASN A 150 -15.54 11.34 -29.53
C ASN A 150 -16.07 12.79 -29.64
N VAL A 151 -15.41 13.74 -28.99
CA VAL A 151 -15.78 15.16 -29.02
C VAL A 151 -15.54 15.78 -30.41
N GLN A 152 -14.47 15.37 -31.12
CA GLN A 152 -14.25 15.76 -32.52
C GLN A 152 -15.38 15.31 -33.44
N SER A 153 -15.89 14.08 -33.30
CA SER A 153 -16.99 13.56 -34.12
C SER A 153 -18.29 14.35 -33.91
N LEU A 154 -18.65 14.62 -32.65
CA LEU A 154 -19.81 15.40 -32.26
C LEU A 154 -19.70 16.87 -32.72
N GLY A 155 -18.52 17.47 -32.57
CA GLY A 155 -18.23 18.82 -33.02
C GLY A 155 -18.22 18.98 -34.54
N ALA A 156 -17.79 17.95 -35.29
CA ALA A 156 -17.85 17.93 -36.75
C ALA A 156 -19.30 17.76 -37.27
N ALA A 157 -20.14 17.01 -36.54
CA ALA A 157 -21.57 16.86 -36.84
C ALA A 157 -22.44 18.02 -36.30
N GLY A 158 -21.89 18.92 -35.47
CA GLY A 158 -22.60 20.03 -34.83
C GLY A 158 -23.67 19.58 -33.83
N GLN A 159 -23.42 18.50 -33.09
CA GLN A 159 -24.41 17.81 -32.25
C GLN A 159 -24.18 18.03 -30.76
N LEU A 160 -25.24 17.88 -29.96
CA LEU A 160 -25.22 17.89 -28.49
C LEU A 160 -24.49 19.10 -27.83
N GLY A 161 -24.40 20.24 -28.52
CA GLY A 161 -23.70 21.44 -28.02
C GLY A 161 -22.18 21.46 -28.25
N TYR A 162 -21.61 20.47 -28.93
CA TYR A 162 -20.20 20.46 -29.33
C TYR A 162 -19.98 21.26 -30.61
N GLY A 163 -19.00 22.17 -30.58
CA GLY A 163 -18.63 22.97 -31.74
C GLY A 163 -17.42 22.39 -32.50
N GLY A 164 -17.35 22.58 -33.82
CA GLY A 164 -16.17 22.20 -34.63
C GLY A 164 -14.86 22.91 -34.26
N GLY A 165 -14.90 23.87 -33.33
CA GLY A 165 -13.73 24.54 -32.73
C GLY A 165 -13.60 24.31 -31.22
N TRP A 166 -14.16 23.22 -30.69
CA TRP A 166 -14.20 22.89 -29.25
C TRP A 166 -12.85 23.03 -28.53
N PHE A 167 -11.77 22.61 -29.17
CA PHE A 167 -10.40 22.62 -28.64
C PHE A 167 -9.78 24.02 -28.47
N ASN A 168 -10.39 25.08 -29.03
CA ASN A 168 -9.75 26.41 -29.13
C ASN A 168 -9.46 27.05 -27.77
N GLY A 169 -10.31 26.81 -26.76
CA GLY A 169 -10.07 27.32 -25.40
C GLY A 169 -8.78 26.75 -24.80
N ASN A 170 -8.63 25.43 -24.82
CA ASN A 170 -7.45 24.79 -24.24
C ASN A 170 -6.17 25.09 -25.04
N ARG A 171 -6.25 25.34 -26.36
CA ARG A 171 -5.13 25.91 -27.14
C ARG A 171 -4.67 27.28 -26.63
N GLU A 172 -5.62 28.19 -26.39
CA GLU A 172 -5.33 29.52 -25.85
C GLU A 172 -4.70 29.42 -24.45
N ALA A 173 -5.33 28.65 -23.55
CA ALA A 173 -4.92 28.47 -22.17
C ALA A 173 -3.52 27.84 -22.02
N ARG A 174 -3.18 26.89 -22.89
CA ARG A 174 -1.85 26.26 -22.95
C ARG A 174 -0.75 27.21 -23.42
N GLY A 175 -1.12 28.31 -24.10
CA GLY A 175 -0.21 29.41 -24.42
C GLY A 175 0.07 30.36 -23.26
N TRP A 176 -0.67 30.29 -22.14
CA TRP A 176 -0.44 31.13 -20.96
C TRP A 176 0.67 30.55 -20.08
N THR A 177 1.57 31.42 -19.59
CA THR A 177 2.70 30.99 -18.75
C THR A 177 2.63 31.48 -17.30
N THR A 178 3.27 30.72 -16.42
CA THR A 178 3.67 31.16 -15.08
C THR A 178 4.74 32.26 -15.16
N SER A 179 5.05 32.89 -14.03
CA SER A 179 6.20 33.79 -13.89
C SER A 179 7.56 33.12 -14.18
N GLY A 180 7.67 31.79 -14.01
CA GLY A 180 8.84 30.99 -14.39
C GLY A 180 8.82 30.49 -15.84
N GLY A 181 7.87 30.92 -16.67
CA GLY A 181 7.80 30.56 -18.09
C GLY A 181 7.30 29.14 -18.40
N LYS A 182 6.68 28.47 -17.43
CA LYS A 182 6.05 27.15 -17.61
C LYS A 182 4.58 27.28 -18.05
N PRO A 183 3.98 26.29 -18.72
CA PRO A 183 2.54 26.33 -19.04
C PRO A 183 1.68 26.46 -17.78
N ARG A 184 0.60 27.26 -17.86
CA ARG A 184 -0.46 27.31 -16.84
C ARG A 184 -1.52 26.24 -17.04
N MET A 185 -1.78 25.84 -18.28
CA MET A 185 -2.51 24.61 -18.60
C MET A 185 -1.51 23.62 -19.16
N ASP A 186 -1.13 22.63 -18.36
CA ASP A 186 -0.27 21.53 -18.79
C ASP A 186 -1.14 20.37 -19.27
N LEU A 187 -1.24 20.20 -20.58
CA LEU A 187 -2.00 19.10 -21.20
C LEU A 187 -1.12 17.84 -21.20
N VAL A 188 -1.26 17.03 -20.15
CA VAL A 188 -0.36 15.90 -19.85
C VAL A 188 -0.60 14.69 -20.76
N ASN A 189 0.43 13.85 -20.88
CA ASN A 189 0.35 12.58 -21.60
C ASN A 189 -0.60 11.62 -20.88
N PHE A 190 -1.25 10.75 -21.65
CA PHE A 190 -2.22 9.75 -21.18
C PHE A 190 -2.20 8.54 -22.13
N THR A 191 -2.82 7.41 -21.76
CA THR A 191 -3.08 6.32 -22.72
C THR A 191 -4.27 6.67 -23.61
N TYR A 192 -4.15 6.51 -24.93
CA TYR A 192 -5.18 6.94 -25.89
C TYR A 192 -6.56 6.35 -25.56
N HIS A 193 -6.60 5.05 -25.27
CA HIS A 193 -7.82 4.30 -24.96
C HIS A 193 -8.00 4.07 -23.45
N HIS A 194 -7.51 4.96 -22.57
CA HIS A 194 -7.62 4.81 -21.10
C HIS A 194 -7.13 3.43 -20.59
N ALA A 195 -6.07 2.94 -21.25
CA ALA A 195 -5.49 1.63 -20.99
C ALA A 195 -4.67 1.61 -19.69
N LEU A 196 -4.82 0.52 -18.92
CA LEU A 196 -4.12 0.29 -17.65
C LEU A 196 -2.64 -0.09 -17.85
N ALA A 197 -1.80 0.94 -17.95
CA ALA A 197 -0.36 0.81 -18.20
C ALA A 197 0.39 -0.27 -17.37
N PRO A 198 0.09 -0.55 -16.08
CA PRO A 198 0.77 -1.62 -15.32
C PRO A 198 0.54 -3.06 -15.80
N LEU A 199 -0.47 -3.26 -16.67
CA LEU A 199 -0.93 -4.55 -17.18
C LEU A 199 -0.66 -4.76 -18.69
N LEU A 200 -0.10 -3.75 -19.37
CA LEU A 200 0.25 -3.80 -20.80
C LEU A 200 1.67 -4.37 -21.01
N SER A 201 1.95 -4.77 -22.26
CA SER A 201 3.34 -4.95 -22.71
C SER A 201 3.98 -3.60 -23.10
N ASP A 202 5.31 -3.55 -23.05
CA ASP A 202 6.11 -2.37 -23.35
C ASP A 202 5.80 -1.75 -24.72
N GLU A 203 5.64 -2.56 -25.76
CA GLU A 203 5.33 -2.07 -27.11
C GLU A 203 3.89 -1.59 -27.26
N THR A 204 2.94 -2.19 -26.52
CA THR A 204 1.55 -1.72 -26.49
C THR A 204 1.45 -0.37 -25.77
N LEU A 205 2.11 -0.22 -24.62
CA LEU A 205 2.18 1.06 -23.91
C LEU A 205 2.90 2.14 -24.74
N GLU A 206 3.99 1.78 -25.42
CA GLU A 206 4.68 2.70 -26.32
C GLU A 206 3.77 3.14 -27.49
N MET A 207 2.98 2.23 -28.07
CA MET A 207 2.06 2.59 -29.14
C MET A 207 0.95 3.52 -28.64
N GLU A 208 0.29 3.18 -27.51
CA GLU A 208 -0.72 4.01 -26.84
C GLU A 208 -0.24 5.45 -26.63
N LEU A 209 0.95 5.61 -26.03
CA LEU A 209 1.52 6.93 -25.74
C LEU A 209 1.88 7.69 -27.03
N ARG A 210 2.39 7.00 -28.05
CA ARG A 210 2.71 7.62 -29.35
C ARG A 210 1.47 8.10 -30.09
N ILE A 211 0.39 7.31 -30.14
CA ILE A 211 -0.86 7.75 -30.78
C ILE A 211 -1.55 8.85 -29.95
N HIS A 212 -1.43 8.84 -28.62
CA HIS A 212 -1.88 9.93 -27.75
C HIS A 212 -1.12 11.21 -28.02
N GLN A 213 0.21 11.22 -27.91
CA GLN A 213 1.06 12.38 -28.22
C GLN A 213 0.76 12.94 -29.62
N ARG A 214 0.55 12.07 -30.61
CA ARG A 214 0.23 12.49 -31.97
C ARG A 214 -1.18 13.10 -32.10
N GLN A 215 -2.15 12.69 -31.29
CA GLN A 215 -3.45 13.37 -31.20
C GLN A 215 -3.34 14.71 -30.47
N MET A 216 -2.52 14.77 -29.41
CA MET A 216 -2.22 16.00 -28.66
C MET A 216 -1.57 17.07 -29.56
N GLU A 217 -0.67 16.68 -30.46
CA GLU A 217 -0.08 17.60 -31.47
C GLU A 217 -1.15 18.21 -32.39
N ILE A 218 -2.11 17.41 -32.86
CA ILE A 218 -3.19 17.88 -33.76
C ILE A 218 -4.19 18.75 -32.99
N MET A 219 -4.59 18.33 -31.79
CA MET A 219 -5.63 19.01 -31.01
C MET A 219 -5.14 20.26 -30.29
N TRP A 220 -3.90 20.28 -29.79
CA TRP A 220 -3.37 21.32 -28.92
C TRP A 220 -2.19 22.11 -29.50
N THR A 221 -1.74 21.75 -30.70
CA THR A 221 -0.58 22.29 -31.43
C THR A 221 0.79 22.00 -30.80
N THR A 222 1.84 22.06 -31.63
CA THR A 222 3.23 21.76 -31.25
C THR A 222 3.97 22.91 -30.57
N ASN A 223 3.32 24.04 -30.27
CA ASN A 223 3.92 25.16 -29.54
C ASN A 223 2.96 25.68 -28.44
N PRO A 224 3.28 25.57 -27.13
CA PRO A 224 4.50 24.96 -26.57
C PRO A 224 4.65 23.48 -26.94
N GLY A 225 5.83 22.90 -26.68
CA GLY A 225 6.08 21.48 -26.89
C GLY A 225 5.15 20.59 -26.03
N ASN A 226 5.00 19.32 -26.41
CA ASN A 226 4.19 18.35 -25.66
C ASN A 226 4.62 18.30 -24.18
N SER A 227 3.66 18.00 -23.30
CA SER A 227 3.93 17.91 -21.87
C SER A 227 5.01 16.87 -21.57
N ARG A 228 5.74 17.10 -20.48
CA ARG A 228 6.68 16.14 -19.88
C ARG A 228 6.02 15.28 -18.79
N GLY A 229 4.77 15.60 -18.44
CA GLY A 229 4.01 14.90 -17.42
C GLY A 229 3.15 13.78 -17.97
N TYR A 230 2.87 12.80 -17.11
CA TYR A 230 1.94 11.71 -17.38
C TYR A 230 0.97 11.53 -16.22
N PHE A 231 -0.29 11.28 -16.56
CA PHE A 231 -1.28 10.76 -15.64
C PHE A 231 -1.53 9.29 -16.02
N PRO A 232 -1.28 8.32 -15.14
CA PRO A 232 -1.72 6.96 -15.40
C PRO A 232 -3.25 6.88 -15.30
N ALA A 233 -3.90 6.09 -16.16
CA ALA A 233 -5.32 5.77 -16.00
C ALA A 233 -5.58 5.24 -14.58
N GLU A 234 -6.63 5.73 -13.91
CA GLU A 234 -6.96 5.37 -12.51
C GLU A 234 -5.84 5.68 -11.48
N THR A 235 -4.85 6.52 -11.86
CA THR A 235 -3.52 6.63 -11.22
C THR A 235 -2.71 5.33 -11.09
N CYS A 236 -3.14 4.25 -11.76
CA CYS A 236 -2.51 2.93 -11.70
C CYS A 236 -1.05 2.96 -12.17
N PHE A 237 -0.12 2.87 -11.22
CA PHE A 237 1.32 2.97 -11.45
C PHE A 237 2.05 1.65 -11.14
N THR A 238 3.26 1.53 -11.69
CA THR A 238 4.26 0.52 -11.36
C THR A 238 5.62 1.05 -11.81
N GLU A 239 6.71 0.73 -11.10
CA GLU A 239 8.06 1.06 -11.58
C GLU A 239 8.39 0.42 -12.95
N ARG A 240 7.66 -0.63 -13.36
CA ARG A 240 7.89 -1.32 -14.63
C ARG A 240 7.73 -0.42 -15.86
N MET A 241 6.84 0.57 -15.84
CA MET A 241 6.55 1.41 -17.02
C MET A 241 7.57 2.54 -17.27
N ILE A 242 8.43 2.84 -16.29
CA ILE A 242 9.36 3.98 -16.32
C ILE A 242 10.25 4.03 -17.58
N PRO A 243 10.83 2.93 -18.08
CA PRO A 243 11.64 2.95 -19.31
C PRO A 243 10.85 3.43 -20.53
N ILE A 244 9.59 3.01 -20.67
CA ILE A 244 8.73 3.35 -21.80
C ILE A 244 8.23 4.79 -21.72
N LEU A 245 7.87 5.27 -20.53
CA LEU A 245 7.58 6.69 -20.31
C LEU A 245 8.78 7.57 -20.74
N LYS A 246 9.99 7.23 -20.27
CA LYS A 246 11.23 7.95 -20.63
C LYS A 246 11.57 7.85 -22.12
N LYS A 247 11.28 6.71 -22.76
CA LYS A 247 11.46 6.48 -24.21
C LYS A 247 10.61 7.41 -25.08
N VAL A 248 9.44 7.82 -24.60
CA VAL A 248 8.56 8.81 -25.29
C VAL A 248 8.70 10.24 -24.75
N GLY A 249 9.73 10.54 -23.95
CA GLY A 249 10.03 11.89 -23.47
C GLY A 249 9.23 12.37 -22.24
N ILE A 250 8.53 11.47 -21.55
CA ILE A 250 7.89 11.76 -20.26
C ILE A 250 8.96 11.75 -19.16
N GLU A 251 8.97 12.78 -18.33
CA GLU A 251 9.98 13.01 -17.29
C GLU A 251 9.39 12.94 -15.86
N TRP A 252 8.07 13.06 -15.72
CA TRP A 252 7.36 12.89 -14.45
C TRP A 252 6.02 12.18 -14.61
N SER A 253 5.61 11.41 -13.59
CA SER A 253 4.28 10.79 -13.49
C SER A 253 3.59 11.20 -12.20
N ILE A 254 2.28 11.40 -12.27
CA ILE A 254 1.42 11.43 -11.08
C ILE A 254 1.27 9.99 -10.55
N ILE A 255 1.19 9.84 -9.22
CA ILE A 255 0.93 8.57 -8.51
C ILE A 255 -0.05 8.80 -7.36
N ALA A 256 -0.77 7.77 -6.90
CA ALA A 256 -1.53 7.85 -5.65
C ALA A 256 -0.57 7.83 -4.43
N ASN A 257 -0.66 8.83 -3.55
CA ASN A 257 0.30 8.99 -2.44
C ASN A 257 0.20 7.92 -1.34
N THR A 258 -0.91 7.19 -1.28
CA THR A 258 -1.08 6.00 -0.42
C THR A 258 -0.02 4.93 -0.70
N HIS A 259 0.38 4.71 -1.96
CA HIS A 259 1.39 3.71 -2.30
C HIS A 259 2.82 4.10 -1.86
N LEU A 260 3.10 5.39 -1.64
CA LEU A 260 4.32 5.80 -0.93
C LEU A 260 4.24 5.50 0.56
N ALA A 261 3.10 5.77 1.20
CA ALA A 261 2.89 5.49 2.62
C ALA A 261 2.93 3.99 2.93
N ARG A 262 2.23 3.17 2.13
CA ARG A 262 2.16 1.71 2.24
C ARG A 262 3.51 1.04 2.02
N ALA A 263 4.35 1.62 1.18
CA ALA A 263 5.75 1.20 0.97
C ALA A 263 6.71 1.60 2.12
N CYS A 264 6.28 2.34 3.15
CA CYS A 264 7.13 2.67 4.29
C CYS A 264 7.26 1.49 5.29
N ALA A 265 8.48 1.31 5.81
CA ALA A 265 8.81 0.24 6.76
C ALA A 265 8.09 0.30 8.12
N ASP A 266 7.43 1.41 8.46
CA ASP A 266 6.64 1.60 9.68
C ASP A 266 5.16 1.96 9.42
N PHE A 267 4.64 1.64 8.23
CA PHE A 267 3.25 1.91 7.84
C PHE A 267 2.24 1.37 8.89
N PRO A 268 1.38 2.23 9.47
CA PRO A 268 0.50 1.87 10.58
C PRO A 268 -0.78 1.19 10.09
N VAL A 269 -0.67 -0.07 9.66
CA VAL A 269 -1.77 -0.88 9.11
C VAL A 269 -3.02 -0.83 10.00
N VAL A 270 -4.12 -0.33 9.44
CA VAL A 270 -5.49 -0.43 9.97
C VAL A 270 -6.40 -0.84 8.81
N THR A 271 -7.26 -1.83 9.03
CA THR A 271 -8.20 -2.36 8.03
C THR A 271 -9.63 -1.87 8.24
N GLY A 272 -10.42 -1.84 7.17
CA GLY A 272 -11.84 -1.50 7.22
C GLY A 272 -12.07 0.01 7.14
N SER A 273 -13.26 0.47 7.50
CA SER A 273 -13.65 1.88 7.32
C SER A 273 -12.79 2.90 8.08
N GLY A 274 -12.14 2.47 9.17
CA GLY A 274 -11.16 3.24 9.92
C GLY A 274 -9.75 3.25 9.32
N GLY A 275 -9.54 2.72 8.11
CA GLY A 275 -8.24 2.63 7.45
C GLY A 275 -8.35 2.18 5.98
N GLU A 276 -7.51 1.20 5.61
CA GLU A 276 -7.36 0.63 4.28
C GLU A 276 -8.51 -0.36 3.96
N MET A 277 -8.99 -0.34 2.71
CA MET A 277 -10.04 -1.24 2.22
C MET A 277 -9.58 -2.29 1.18
N CYS A 278 -8.30 -2.26 0.83
CA CYS A 278 -7.65 -3.15 -0.16
C CYS A 278 -6.72 -4.18 0.51
N ASP A 279 -5.94 -4.93 -0.28
CA ASP A 279 -4.92 -5.85 0.24
C ASP A 279 -3.90 -5.15 1.15
N LEU A 280 -3.43 -5.85 2.18
CA LEU A 280 -2.38 -5.35 3.07
C LEU A 280 -1.03 -5.27 2.33
N PRO A 281 -0.23 -4.21 2.51
CA PRO A 281 1.04 -4.06 1.81
C PRO A 281 1.96 -5.24 2.11
N ASN A 282 2.56 -5.82 1.07
CA ASN A 282 3.50 -6.91 1.26
C ASN A 282 4.86 -6.37 1.73
N ARG A 283 5.54 -7.11 2.58
CA ARG A 283 6.83 -6.69 3.12
C ARG A 283 7.94 -6.59 2.05
N ALA A 284 7.74 -7.16 0.85
CA ALA A 284 8.61 -6.91 -0.31
C ALA A 284 8.49 -5.49 -0.87
N ASP A 285 7.37 -4.81 -0.65
CA ASP A 285 7.10 -3.42 -1.07
C ASP A 285 7.42 -2.41 0.04
N GLN A 286 7.59 -2.86 1.30
CA GLN A 286 7.97 -2.02 2.44
C GLN A 286 9.46 -1.65 2.43
N LEU A 287 9.90 -0.95 1.38
CA LEU A 287 11.28 -0.59 1.10
C LEU A 287 11.64 0.86 1.47
N ASN A 288 10.65 1.74 1.62
CA ASN A 288 10.87 3.15 1.99
C ASN A 288 11.24 3.29 3.48
N PRO A 289 12.08 4.29 3.84
CA PRO A 289 12.44 4.54 5.24
C PRO A 289 11.22 4.75 6.14
N ALA A 290 11.35 4.34 7.41
CA ALA A 290 10.35 4.63 8.43
C ALA A 290 10.17 6.14 8.62
N GLN A 291 8.92 6.62 8.62
CA GLN A 291 8.59 8.06 8.67
C GLN A 291 8.24 8.53 10.09
N GLY A 292 8.01 7.62 11.02
CA GLY A 292 7.62 7.87 12.40
C GLY A 292 6.09 7.94 12.55
N ALA A 293 5.55 7.26 13.56
CA ALA A 293 4.10 7.15 13.80
C ALA A 293 3.36 8.51 13.87
N GLY A 294 4.03 9.59 14.32
CA GLY A 294 3.48 10.95 14.38
C GLY A 294 3.34 11.67 13.04
N ASN A 295 3.85 11.09 11.94
CA ASN A 295 3.79 11.66 10.59
C ASN A 295 2.72 11.02 9.70
N TYR A 296 2.03 9.98 10.18
CA TYR A 296 0.89 9.39 9.49
C TYR A 296 -0.41 10.07 9.91
N GLN A 297 -1.32 10.26 8.95
CA GLN A 297 -2.66 10.78 9.19
C GLN A 297 -3.70 9.92 8.47
N ARG A 298 -4.85 9.71 9.12
CA ARG A 298 -6.04 9.11 8.52
C ARG A 298 -7.15 10.14 8.52
N LEU A 299 -7.86 10.23 7.41
CA LEU A 299 -9.04 11.06 7.24
C LEU A 299 -10.08 10.26 6.47
N THR A 300 -11.31 10.20 6.99
CA THR A 300 -12.39 9.44 6.36
C THR A 300 -12.89 10.13 5.09
N ILE A 301 -13.06 9.35 4.04
CA ILE A 301 -13.74 9.75 2.81
C ILE A 301 -15.06 9.00 2.66
N ASP A 302 -15.96 9.59 1.88
CA ASP A 302 -17.37 9.22 1.78
C ASP A 302 -17.59 7.86 1.09
N ARG A 303 -16.53 7.31 0.48
CA ARG A 303 -16.38 5.89 0.11
C ARG A 303 -16.43 4.90 1.28
N GLY A 304 -16.41 5.37 2.53
CA GLY A 304 -16.44 4.50 3.71
C GLY A 304 -15.08 3.87 4.06
N CYS A 305 -13.98 4.49 3.63
CA CYS A 305 -12.61 4.16 4.03
C CYS A 305 -11.90 5.38 4.63
N SER A 306 -10.73 5.19 5.26
CA SER A 306 -9.93 6.28 5.82
C SER A 306 -8.45 6.14 5.42
N PRO A 307 -8.10 6.48 4.16
CA PRO A 307 -6.76 6.27 3.59
C PRO A 307 -5.64 6.82 4.48
N ILE A 308 -4.53 6.09 4.57
CA ILE A 308 -3.38 6.49 5.37
C ILE A 308 -2.43 7.37 4.55
N GLN A 309 -2.45 8.67 4.84
CA GLN A 309 -1.51 9.68 4.35
C GLN A 309 -0.22 9.66 5.19
N VAL A 310 0.91 10.09 4.60
CA VAL A 310 2.18 10.29 5.32
C VAL A 310 2.79 11.65 4.99
N MET A 311 3.19 12.42 6.01
CA MET A 311 3.51 13.86 5.88
C MET A 311 4.89 14.20 6.45
N PRO A 312 5.75 14.96 5.73
CA PRO A 312 5.53 15.54 4.41
C PRO A 312 5.82 14.57 3.25
N PHE A 313 6.41 13.40 3.50
CA PHE A 313 6.91 12.44 2.50
C PHE A 313 5.93 12.16 1.35
N GLY A 314 4.67 11.79 1.65
CA GLY A 314 3.61 11.53 0.66
C GLY A 314 3.04 12.78 -0.03
N PHE A 315 3.71 13.93 0.07
CA PHE A 315 3.37 15.19 -0.60
C PHE A 315 4.62 15.82 -1.24
N GLN A 316 5.78 15.17 -1.19
CA GLN A 316 7.02 15.66 -1.77
C GLN A 316 7.30 15.01 -3.13
N LEU A 317 8.06 15.69 -3.99
CA LEU A 317 8.64 15.03 -5.16
C LEU A 317 9.73 14.03 -4.73
N HIS A 318 9.85 12.95 -5.47
CA HIS A 318 10.90 11.94 -5.36
C HIS A 318 11.24 11.39 -6.75
N TYR A 319 12.27 10.55 -6.87
CA TYR A 319 12.45 9.66 -8.02
C TYR A 319 11.95 8.24 -7.71
N ALA A 320 11.24 7.61 -8.65
CA ALA A 320 11.07 6.14 -8.68
C ALA A 320 12.09 5.52 -9.66
N ARG A 321 12.44 4.24 -9.50
CA ARG A 321 13.58 3.62 -10.21
C ARG A 321 13.37 2.18 -10.67
N HIS A 322 13.19 2.05 -11.99
CA HIS A 322 13.30 0.79 -12.70
C HIS A 322 14.76 0.31 -12.79
N VAL A 323 14.94 -1.01 -12.83
CA VAL A 323 16.19 -1.67 -13.24
C VAL A 323 15.84 -2.78 -14.22
N ASP A 324 16.38 -2.68 -15.43
CA ASP A 324 16.18 -3.61 -16.54
C ASP A 324 16.66 -5.03 -16.16
N PRO A 325 15.80 -6.06 -16.18
CA PRO A 325 16.15 -7.39 -15.69
C PRO A 325 17.24 -8.14 -16.47
N GLU A 326 17.45 -7.77 -17.73
CA GLU A 326 18.41 -8.36 -18.67
C GLU A 326 19.83 -7.82 -18.49
N THR A 327 19.93 -6.50 -18.34
CA THR A 327 21.17 -5.72 -18.43
C THR A 327 21.60 -5.08 -17.11
N GLY A 328 20.68 -4.92 -16.16
CA GLY A 328 20.89 -4.13 -14.95
C GLY A 328 20.91 -2.61 -15.18
N ALA A 329 20.52 -2.13 -16.37
CA ALA A 329 20.44 -0.70 -16.65
C ALA A 329 19.31 -0.04 -15.83
N ALA A 330 19.65 1.03 -15.10
CA ALA A 330 18.69 1.75 -14.27
C ALA A 330 18.05 2.93 -15.01
N THR A 331 16.74 3.11 -14.84
CA THR A 331 16.01 4.28 -15.36
C THR A 331 15.16 4.89 -14.26
N ASN A 332 15.30 6.22 -14.07
CA ASN A 332 14.56 6.98 -13.07
C ASN A 332 13.50 7.88 -13.72
N LEU A 333 12.41 8.13 -12.99
CA LEU A 333 11.35 9.09 -13.32
C LEU A 333 11.00 9.90 -12.06
N ILE A 334 10.66 11.19 -12.20
CA ILE A 334 10.12 11.95 -11.05
C ILE A 334 8.69 11.46 -10.79
N VAL A 335 8.35 11.19 -9.52
CA VAL A 335 6.98 10.90 -9.10
C VAL A 335 6.38 12.10 -8.36
N VAL A 336 5.11 12.38 -8.68
CA VAL A 336 4.33 13.51 -8.20
C VAL A 336 3.13 12.95 -7.40
N PRO A 337 3.19 12.94 -6.06
CA PRO A 337 2.14 12.30 -5.27
C PRO A 337 0.84 13.11 -5.29
N SER A 338 -0.25 12.51 -5.80
CA SER A 338 -1.61 13.05 -5.66
C SER A 338 -2.24 12.57 -4.37
N ASP A 339 -2.79 13.50 -3.59
CA ASP A 339 -3.38 13.17 -2.30
C ASP A 339 -4.76 12.52 -2.44
N GLN A 340 -4.86 11.33 -1.88
CA GLN A 340 -6.05 10.50 -2.02
C GLN A 340 -7.24 11.04 -1.23
N VAL A 341 -7.04 11.67 -0.07
CA VAL A 341 -8.16 12.20 0.73
C VAL A 341 -8.67 13.52 0.15
N LEU A 342 -7.78 14.45 -0.15
CA LEU A 342 -8.12 15.79 -0.58
C LEU A 342 -8.58 15.82 -2.04
N GLY A 343 -8.00 15.00 -2.92
CA GLY A 343 -8.51 14.81 -4.28
C GLY A 343 -9.96 14.27 -4.30
N TRP A 344 -10.31 13.35 -3.40
CA TRP A 344 -11.70 12.90 -3.22
C TRP A 344 -12.59 14.05 -2.74
N LYS A 345 -12.15 14.80 -1.72
CA LYS A 345 -12.98 15.87 -1.16
C LYS A 345 -13.18 17.02 -2.15
N ASP A 346 -12.19 17.36 -2.97
CA ASP A 346 -12.31 18.34 -4.06
C ASP A 346 -13.26 17.87 -5.17
N SER A 347 -13.23 16.58 -5.50
CA SER A 347 -14.11 15.94 -6.50
C SER A 347 -15.60 15.99 -6.14
N TYR A 348 -15.93 15.89 -4.85
CA TYR A 348 -17.32 15.80 -4.38
C TYR A 348 -17.82 17.03 -3.59
N SER A 349 -16.96 17.98 -3.19
CA SER A 349 -17.35 19.09 -2.29
C SER A 349 -16.38 20.27 -2.22
N THR A 350 -16.87 21.43 -1.73
CA THR A 350 -16.01 22.44 -1.12
C THR A 350 -15.48 21.94 0.24
N TRP A 351 -14.20 22.14 0.57
CA TRP A 351 -13.60 21.64 1.82
C TRP A 351 -12.74 22.69 2.55
N ASP A 352 -12.56 22.54 3.87
CA ASP A 352 -11.82 23.51 4.69
C ASP A 352 -10.30 23.24 4.63
N LEU A 353 -9.54 24.26 4.19
CA LEU A 353 -8.08 24.26 4.16
C LEU A 353 -7.43 24.02 5.55
N ASN A 354 -8.18 24.05 6.65
CA ASN A 354 -7.70 23.58 7.96
C ASN A 354 -7.29 22.10 7.97
N LEU A 355 -7.76 21.28 7.02
CA LEU A 355 -7.24 19.93 6.80
C LEU A 355 -5.73 19.92 6.49
N LEU A 356 -5.20 21.01 5.90
CA LEU A 356 -3.78 21.18 5.61
C LEU A 356 -2.92 21.58 6.82
N ASN A 357 -3.52 21.93 7.96
CA ASN A 357 -2.76 22.41 9.14
C ASN A 357 -1.74 21.36 9.63
N SER A 358 -2.06 20.07 9.51
CA SER A 358 -1.14 18.96 9.79
C SER A 358 0.07 18.93 8.84
N LEU A 359 -0.14 19.19 7.55
CA LEU A 359 0.92 19.18 6.55
C LEU A 359 1.80 20.42 6.68
N ALA A 360 1.19 21.60 6.88
CA ALA A 360 1.88 22.85 7.14
C ALA A 360 2.80 22.77 8.38
N ALA A 361 2.33 22.13 9.46
CA ALA A 361 3.12 21.90 10.67
C ALA A 361 4.29 20.89 10.50
N ARG A 362 4.36 20.19 9.35
CA ARG A 362 5.39 19.19 9.01
C ARG A 362 6.15 19.51 7.72
N ASN A 363 5.94 20.69 7.13
CA ASN A 363 6.52 21.09 5.86
C ASN A 363 8.04 21.22 5.97
N ASP A 364 8.80 20.56 5.08
CA ASP A 364 10.24 20.78 4.95
C ASP A 364 10.48 21.91 3.95
N THR A 365 11.03 23.02 4.41
CA THR A 365 11.20 24.22 3.59
C THR A 365 12.34 24.10 2.58
N SER A 366 13.23 23.12 2.76
CA SER A 366 14.26 22.72 1.79
C SER A 366 13.77 21.68 0.79
N LYS A 367 12.65 21.00 1.09
CA LYS A 367 11.97 20.03 0.23
C LYS A 367 10.44 20.16 0.38
N PRO A 368 9.83 21.24 -0.16
CA PRO A 368 8.46 21.60 0.17
C PRO A 368 7.43 20.57 -0.25
N ALA A 369 6.30 20.57 0.45
CA ALA A 369 5.13 19.76 0.11
C ALA A 369 4.26 20.44 -0.97
N LEU A 370 3.80 19.61 -1.92
CA LEU A 370 2.83 19.90 -2.96
C LEU A 370 1.53 19.16 -2.65
N VAL A 371 0.46 19.91 -2.39
CA VAL A 371 -0.91 19.40 -2.34
C VAL A 371 -1.40 19.30 -3.78
N MET A 372 -1.39 18.09 -4.32
CA MET A 372 -1.90 17.77 -5.65
C MET A 372 -3.26 17.06 -5.52
N CYS A 373 -4.32 17.68 -6.05
CA CYS A 373 -5.64 17.08 -6.14
C CYS A 373 -5.88 16.59 -7.58
N ALA A 374 -5.67 15.31 -7.86
CA ALA A 374 -6.06 14.67 -9.12
C ALA A 374 -7.40 13.93 -8.98
N HIS A 375 -8.36 14.22 -9.88
CA HIS A 375 -9.68 13.59 -9.92
C HIS A 375 -10.35 13.80 -11.29
N ASP A 376 -11.46 13.08 -11.54
CA ASP A 376 -12.36 13.34 -12.68
C ASP A 376 -12.80 14.81 -12.71
N GLY A 377 -12.77 15.42 -13.89
CA GLY A 377 -13.20 16.79 -14.18
C GLY A 377 -14.45 16.86 -15.05
N ASP A 378 -15.11 15.73 -15.30
CA ASP A 378 -16.31 15.54 -16.15
C ASP A 378 -17.39 14.69 -15.45
N ASN A 379 -17.22 14.45 -14.15
CA ASN A 379 -17.99 13.54 -13.31
C ASN A 379 -18.19 14.15 -11.91
N ALA A 380 -19.00 13.51 -11.07
CA ALA A 380 -19.26 13.93 -9.69
C ALA A 380 -19.67 15.42 -9.58
N TRP A 381 -19.17 16.15 -8.57
CA TRP A 381 -19.39 17.59 -8.42
C TRP A 381 -18.32 18.40 -9.15
N SER A 382 -17.11 17.84 -9.31
CA SER A 382 -15.97 18.46 -10.01
C SER A 382 -16.23 18.71 -11.50
N GLY A 383 -17.07 17.92 -12.17
CA GLY A 383 -17.54 18.22 -13.52
C GLY A 383 -18.40 19.49 -13.64
N GLY A 384 -18.94 19.96 -12.51
CA GLY A 384 -20.09 20.86 -12.48
C GLY A 384 -19.81 22.36 -12.62
N TYR A 385 -20.87 23.09 -12.97
CA TYR A 385 -21.33 24.32 -12.27
C TYR A 385 -20.28 24.99 -11.34
N SER A 386 -20.54 24.85 -10.04
CA SER A 386 -19.82 25.52 -8.96
C SER A 386 -18.37 25.09 -8.78
N TYR A 387 -17.93 23.92 -9.27
CA TYR A 387 -16.53 23.52 -9.10
C TYR A 387 -15.60 24.48 -9.87
N TYR A 388 -15.73 24.49 -11.19
CA TYR A 388 -14.81 25.22 -12.07
C TYR A 388 -14.91 26.75 -11.92
N GLU A 389 -16.13 27.29 -11.86
CA GLU A 389 -16.37 28.73 -12.00
C GLU A 389 -16.57 29.46 -10.66
N GLU A 390 -16.61 28.74 -9.53
CA GLU A 390 -16.78 29.31 -8.18
C GLU A 390 -15.72 28.78 -7.19
N TRP A 391 -15.57 27.46 -7.08
CA TRP A 391 -14.71 26.82 -6.07
C TRP A 391 -13.22 26.95 -6.39
N VAL A 392 -12.78 26.64 -7.61
CA VAL A 392 -11.34 26.69 -7.97
C VAL A 392 -10.75 28.09 -7.73
N GLN A 393 -11.49 29.16 -8.07
CA GLN A 393 -11.07 30.53 -7.78
C GLN A 393 -11.05 30.83 -6.27
N ASN A 394 -12.10 30.43 -5.55
CA ASN A 394 -12.26 30.64 -4.11
C ASN A 394 -11.17 29.91 -3.30
N PHE A 395 -10.92 28.63 -3.59
CA PHE A 395 -9.82 27.86 -3.00
C PHE A 395 -8.47 28.53 -3.26
N THR A 396 -8.18 28.92 -4.50
CA THR A 396 -6.90 29.57 -4.85
C THR A 396 -6.70 30.85 -4.04
N GLY A 397 -7.76 31.66 -3.88
CA GLY A 397 -7.74 32.86 -3.04
C GLY A 397 -7.55 32.56 -1.55
N GLN A 398 -8.20 31.51 -1.02
CA GLN A 398 -8.03 31.10 0.37
C GLN A 398 -6.63 30.51 0.65
N ALA A 399 -6.08 29.72 -0.28
CA ALA A 399 -4.74 29.15 -0.18
C ALA A 399 -3.68 30.27 -0.18
N SER A 400 -3.75 31.18 -1.15
CA SER A 400 -2.88 32.36 -1.20
C SER A 400 -3.07 33.27 0.03
N GLY A 401 -4.29 33.42 0.53
CA GLY A 401 -4.60 34.15 1.76
C GLY A 401 -4.05 33.52 3.05
N ARG A 402 -3.75 32.21 3.05
CA ARG A 402 -3.02 31.51 4.13
C ARG A 402 -1.49 31.55 3.97
N GLY A 403 -0.98 32.15 2.89
CA GLY A 403 0.45 32.12 2.57
C GLY A 403 0.92 30.80 1.95
N TYR A 404 0.02 30.06 1.31
CA TYR A 404 0.37 28.93 0.43
C TYR A 404 0.53 29.44 -1.01
N GLU A 405 1.26 28.71 -1.86
CA GLU A 405 1.53 29.10 -3.25
C GLU A 405 0.84 28.17 -4.27
N PRO A 406 -0.24 28.64 -4.91
CA PRO A 406 -0.80 27.98 -6.08
C PRO A 406 0.19 27.98 -7.26
N THR A 407 0.47 26.81 -7.81
CA THR A 407 1.55 26.56 -8.78
C THR A 407 1.10 25.65 -9.93
N THR A 408 2.03 25.16 -10.77
CA THR A 408 1.84 23.99 -11.63
C THR A 408 2.93 22.95 -11.36
N VAL A 409 2.74 21.70 -11.78
CA VAL A 409 3.73 20.64 -11.58
C VAL A 409 5.07 20.96 -12.28
N GLU A 410 5.04 21.42 -13.54
CA GLU A 410 6.25 21.85 -14.26
C GLU A 410 6.95 23.06 -13.63
N GLN A 411 6.21 23.97 -12.98
CA GLN A 411 6.76 25.09 -12.22
C GLN A 411 7.37 24.63 -10.90
N PHE A 412 6.67 23.77 -10.17
CA PHE A 412 7.14 23.21 -8.90
C PHE A 412 8.40 22.36 -9.08
N ILE A 413 8.48 21.53 -10.14
CA ILE A 413 9.70 20.79 -10.50
C ILE A 413 10.88 21.72 -10.85
N ALA A 414 10.62 22.93 -11.38
CA ALA A 414 11.67 23.88 -11.72
C ALA A 414 12.18 24.68 -10.51
N ASP A 415 11.29 25.02 -9.58
CA ASP A 415 11.65 25.73 -8.33
C ASP A 415 12.21 24.78 -7.26
N HIS A 416 11.71 23.54 -7.21
CA HIS A 416 11.97 22.55 -6.16
C HIS A 416 12.22 21.13 -6.72
N PRO A 417 13.25 20.93 -7.58
CA PRO A 417 13.56 19.61 -8.12
C PRO A 417 14.00 18.63 -7.01
N PRO A 418 13.56 17.36 -7.03
CA PRO A 418 14.01 16.35 -6.07
C PRO A 418 15.50 16.06 -6.22
N ALA A 419 16.17 15.71 -5.12
CA ALA A 419 17.58 15.37 -5.14
C ALA A 419 17.83 14.07 -5.92
N ALA A 420 18.94 13.98 -6.66
CA ALA A 420 19.21 12.82 -7.54
C ALA A 420 19.41 11.48 -6.79
N ASN A 421 19.60 11.52 -5.47
CA ASN A 421 19.70 10.36 -4.57
C ASN A 421 18.41 10.11 -3.75
N ASP A 422 17.36 10.92 -3.93
CA ASP A 422 16.06 10.78 -3.29
C ASP A 422 15.18 9.82 -4.10
N VAL A 423 15.58 8.54 -4.04
CA VAL A 423 14.94 7.44 -4.75
C VAL A 423 14.07 6.64 -3.78
N VAL A 424 12.80 6.45 -4.12
CA VAL A 424 11.79 5.72 -3.35
C VAL A 424 11.22 4.55 -4.14
N HIS A 425 10.72 3.54 -3.43
CA HIS A 425 9.82 2.53 -3.99
C HIS A 425 8.40 3.09 -4.05
N VAL A 426 7.66 2.70 -5.08
CA VAL A 426 6.20 2.88 -5.17
C VAL A 426 5.61 1.49 -5.30
N GLU A 427 4.75 1.09 -4.34
CA GLU A 427 3.97 -0.13 -4.47
C GLU A 427 3.09 -0.05 -5.74
N ASP A 428 2.94 -1.15 -6.46
CA ASP A 428 1.98 -1.23 -7.57
C ASP A 428 0.57 -0.90 -7.06
N GLY A 429 -0.25 -0.22 -7.89
CA GLY A 429 -1.65 0.06 -7.58
C GLY A 429 -2.14 1.42 -8.08
N GLY A 430 -3.41 1.73 -7.83
CA GLY A 430 -4.10 2.95 -8.28
C GLY A 430 -4.80 3.71 -7.16
N TRP A 431 -5.76 4.57 -7.51
CA TRP A 431 -6.42 5.43 -6.53
C TRP A 431 -7.44 4.71 -5.66
N VAL A 432 -7.67 5.27 -4.46
CA VAL A 432 -8.69 4.77 -3.52
C VAL A 432 -10.14 5.01 -3.98
N TYR A 433 -10.34 5.61 -5.16
CA TYR A 433 -11.65 5.97 -5.71
C TYR A 433 -12.31 4.80 -6.44
N ALA A 434 -11.48 3.83 -6.87
CA ALA A 434 -11.87 2.60 -7.53
C ALA A 434 -12.75 1.76 -6.61
N ASP A 435 -14.03 1.66 -6.95
CA ASP A 435 -15.01 0.91 -6.15
C ASP A 435 -14.63 -0.57 -6.10
N GLY A 436 -14.83 -1.21 -4.95
CA GLY A 436 -14.41 -2.60 -4.75
C GLY A 436 -12.90 -2.84 -4.61
N ASP A 437 -12.04 -1.89 -4.98
CA ASP A 437 -10.59 -2.10 -5.11
C ASP A 437 -9.77 -1.26 -4.12
N PHE A 438 -10.09 0.03 -4.01
CA PHE A 438 -9.52 0.98 -3.05
C PHE A 438 -7.97 1.11 -3.09
N GLY A 439 -7.33 0.86 -4.23
CA GLY A 439 -5.87 0.86 -4.35
C GLY A 439 -5.28 -0.54 -4.09
N SER A 440 -5.90 -1.58 -4.65
CA SER A 440 -5.40 -2.95 -4.59
C SER A 440 -4.16 -3.10 -5.49
N PRO A 441 -3.03 -3.61 -4.97
CA PRO A 441 -1.77 -3.75 -5.72
C PRO A 441 -1.82 -4.86 -6.79
N ILE A 442 -2.94 -5.57 -6.89
CA ILE A 442 -3.25 -6.55 -7.93
C ILE A 442 -4.35 -6.07 -8.89
N PHE A 443 -4.77 -4.80 -8.79
CA PHE A 443 -5.73 -4.16 -9.69
C PHE A 443 -7.08 -4.89 -9.75
N SER A 444 -7.58 -5.34 -8.59
CA SER A 444 -8.79 -6.15 -8.44
C SER A 444 -10.03 -5.62 -9.17
N ASN A 445 -10.17 -4.32 -9.40
CA ASN A 445 -11.33 -3.80 -10.17
C ASN A 445 -11.25 -4.06 -11.69
N TRP A 446 -10.09 -4.37 -12.23
CA TRP A 446 -9.88 -4.55 -13.67
C TRP A 446 -9.23 -5.90 -14.01
N HIS A 447 -8.63 -6.54 -13.01
CA HIS A 447 -8.13 -7.91 -13.04
C HIS A 447 -8.65 -8.66 -11.81
N TRP A 448 -9.83 -9.28 -11.93
CA TRP A 448 -10.29 -10.20 -10.88
C TRP A 448 -9.57 -11.56 -11.03
N PRO A 449 -9.03 -12.14 -9.94
CA PRO A 449 -8.32 -13.41 -10.02
C PRO A 449 -9.27 -14.59 -10.32
N PRO A 450 -8.78 -15.67 -10.94
CA PRO A 450 -9.60 -16.85 -11.22
C PRO A 450 -10.11 -17.50 -9.91
N SER A 451 -11.41 -17.36 -9.66
CA SER A 451 -12.04 -17.80 -8.41
C SER A 451 -13.30 -18.64 -8.67
N HIS A 452 -13.82 -19.24 -7.60
CA HIS A 452 -15.05 -20.02 -7.59
C HIS A 452 -15.68 -20.00 -6.20
N VAL A 453 -16.96 -20.38 -6.09
CA VAL A 453 -17.68 -20.38 -4.81
C VAL A 453 -17.64 -21.76 -4.16
N VAL A 454 -17.06 -21.84 -2.96
CA VAL A 454 -16.97 -23.05 -2.14
C VAL A 454 -17.70 -22.80 -0.82
N GLY A 455 -18.76 -23.56 -0.53
CA GLY A 455 -19.54 -23.41 0.70
C GLY A 455 -20.22 -22.04 0.89
N GLY A 456 -20.41 -21.28 -0.20
CA GLY A 456 -20.91 -19.89 -0.16
C GLY A 456 -19.82 -18.82 -0.01
N VAL A 457 -18.54 -19.20 0.01
CA VAL A 457 -17.39 -18.28 0.12
C VAL A 457 -16.61 -18.25 -1.19
N ASN A 458 -16.10 -17.08 -1.59
CA ASN A 458 -15.19 -16.93 -2.71
C ASN A 458 -13.82 -17.56 -2.41
N GLU A 459 -13.38 -18.52 -3.22
CA GLU A 459 -12.03 -19.11 -3.18
C GLU A 459 -11.30 -18.82 -4.50
N VAL A 460 -10.22 -18.04 -4.40
CA VAL A 460 -9.25 -17.82 -5.49
C VAL A 460 -8.35 -19.05 -5.64
N ASN A 461 -8.52 -19.76 -6.76
CA ASN A 461 -7.84 -21.01 -7.02
C ASN A 461 -7.64 -21.20 -8.54
N PRO A 462 -6.51 -20.77 -9.11
CA PRO A 462 -6.26 -20.81 -10.56
C PRO A 462 -6.30 -22.20 -11.21
N SER A 463 -6.34 -23.28 -10.42
CA SER A 463 -6.52 -24.64 -10.97
C SER A 463 -7.96 -24.94 -11.40
N VAL A 464 -8.96 -24.30 -10.76
CA VAL A 464 -10.40 -24.57 -11.00
C VAL A 464 -11.26 -23.33 -11.22
N GLY A 465 -10.90 -22.19 -10.62
CA GLY A 465 -11.64 -20.93 -10.73
C GLY A 465 -11.47 -20.21 -12.06
N VAL A 466 -12.39 -19.30 -12.38
CA VAL A 466 -12.45 -18.52 -13.62
C VAL A 466 -12.85 -17.08 -13.31
N SER A 467 -12.77 -16.17 -14.28
CA SER A 467 -13.38 -14.85 -14.18
C SER A 467 -13.68 -14.29 -15.57
N ASP A 468 -14.75 -13.52 -15.61
CA ASP A 468 -15.14 -12.59 -16.67
C ASP A 468 -14.02 -11.56 -16.98
N LYS A 469 -13.55 -10.80 -15.97
CA LYS A 469 -12.42 -9.86 -16.11
C LYS A 469 -11.14 -10.58 -16.54
N ALA A 470 -10.89 -11.80 -16.04
CA ALA A 470 -9.76 -12.62 -16.50
C ALA A 470 -9.87 -13.00 -17.98
N ASP A 471 -11.07 -13.37 -18.46
CA ASP A 471 -11.30 -13.73 -19.85
C ASP A 471 -11.19 -12.54 -20.81
N ASN A 472 -11.55 -11.32 -20.37
CA ASN A 472 -11.25 -10.09 -21.10
C ASN A 472 -9.74 -9.96 -21.38
N TRP A 473 -8.90 -10.11 -20.35
CA TRP A 473 -7.44 -10.11 -20.52
C TRP A 473 -6.93 -11.28 -21.37
N ARG A 474 -7.56 -12.46 -21.33
CA ARG A 474 -7.21 -13.58 -22.22
C ARG A 474 -7.51 -13.29 -23.70
N VAL A 475 -8.55 -12.49 -23.99
CA VAL A 475 -8.86 -12.00 -25.35
C VAL A 475 -7.84 -10.94 -25.79
N ILE A 476 -7.50 -9.98 -24.91
CA ILE A 476 -6.48 -8.95 -25.15
C ILE A 476 -5.12 -9.58 -25.48
N ILE A 477 -4.63 -10.51 -24.65
CA ILE A 477 -3.33 -11.18 -24.81
C ILE A 477 -3.24 -11.99 -26.11
N ALA A 478 -4.31 -12.69 -26.50
CA ALA A 478 -4.35 -13.41 -27.77
C ALA A 478 -4.42 -12.47 -28.99
N THR A 479 -5.02 -11.29 -28.84
CA THR A 479 -5.09 -10.29 -29.92
C THR A 479 -3.73 -9.61 -30.11
N GLU A 480 -3.05 -9.25 -29.02
CA GLU A 480 -1.73 -8.62 -29.02
C GLU A 480 -0.70 -9.46 -29.80
N ASN A 481 -0.53 -10.73 -29.42
CA ASN A 481 0.43 -11.64 -30.06
C ASN A 481 0.19 -11.71 -31.58
N ARG A 482 -1.07 -11.89 -32.02
CA ARG A 482 -1.41 -12.01 -33.44
C ARG A 482 -1.11 -10.72 -34.22
N VAL A 483 -1.28 -9.55 -33.63
CA VAL A 483 -0.93 -8.27 -34.24
C VAL A 483 0.59 -8.07 -34.30
N LYS A 484 1.31 -8.38 -33.21
CA LYS A 484 2.79 -8.29 -33.15
C LYS A 484 3.47 -9.29 -34.10
N THR A 485 3.01 -10.53 -34.18
CA THR A 485 3.52 -11.51 -35.17
C THR A 485 3.20 -11.08 -36.61
N ALA A 486 2.01 -10.53 -36.88
CA ALA A 486 1.71 -10.04 -38.23
C ALA A 486 2.57 -8.83 -38.61
N GLN A 487 2.91 -7.95 -37.66
CA GLN A 487 3.88 -6.88 -37.87
C GLN A 487 5.27 -7.44 -38.19
N GLN A 488 5.77 -8.38 -37.38
CA GLN A 488 7.07 -9.02 -37.51
C GLN A 488 7.22 -9.76 -38.84
N ILE A 489 6.25 -10.59 -39.21
CA ILE A 489 6.22 -11.33 -40.49
C ILE A 489 6.17 -10.36 -41.69
N SER A 490 5.46 -9.24 -41.56
CA SER A 490 5.36 -8.24 -42.65
C SER A 490 6.60 -7.34 -42.77
N GLY A 491 7.48 -7.30 -41.76
CA GLY A 491 8.58 -6.33 -41.68
C GLY A 491 8.12 -4.87 -41.61
N VAL A 492 6.87 -4.62 -41.20
CA VAL A 492 6.25 -3.28 -41.22
C VAL A 492 6.58 -2.52 -39.93
N THR A 493 6.93 -1.24 -40.07
CA THR A 493 6.84 -0.28 -38.96
C THR A 493 5.53 0.50 -39.12
N PRO A 494 4.54 0.37 -38.21
CA PRO A 494 3.26 1.05 -38.34
C PRO A 494 3.40 2.58 -38.31
N ARG A 495 2.68 3.29 -39.18
CA ARG A 495 2.60 4.76 -39.14
C ARG A 495 1.63 5.17 -38.02
N VAL A 496 2.11 5.94 -37.06
CA VAL A 496 1.34 6.41 -35.89
C VAL A 496 -0.01 7.04 -36.28
N ASP A 497 -0.02 7.91 -37.31
CA ASP A 497 -1.27 8.52 -37.80
C ASP A 497 -2.29 7.52 -38.35
N GLN A 498 -1.86 6.37 -38.87
CA GLN A 498 -2.74 5.32 -39.43
C GLN A 498 -3.11 4.23 -38.43
N VAL A 499 -2.38 4.10 -37.31
CA VAL A 499 -2.83 3.32 -36.14
C VAL A 499 -3.87 4.10 -35.36
N ARG A 500 -3.68 5.42 -35.21
CA ARG A 500 -4.63 6.31 -34.55
C ARG A 500 -5.94 6.43 -35.35
N ASP A 501 -5.84 6.92 -36.58
CA ASP A 501 -6.95 7.37 -37.41
C ASP A 501 -6.73 6.84 -38.85
N PRO A 502 -7.11 5.58 -39.12
CA PRO A 502 -6.87 4.93 -40.40
C PRO A 502 -7.62 5.63 -41.55
N GLY A 503 -6.91 5.94 -42.63
CA GLY A 503 -7.43 6.79 -43.72
C GLY A 503 -7.07 8.27 -43.59
N SER A 504 -6.53 8.71 -42.45
CA SER A 504 -6.09 10.09 -42.24
C SER A 504 -5.05 10.57 -43.24
N PHE A 505 -5.01 11.89 -43.43
CA PHE A 505 -4.13 12.59 -44.38
C PHE A 505 -4.24 12.08 -45.84
N SER A 506 -5.39 11.49 -46.20
CA SER A 506 -5.65 10.88 -47.51
C SER A 506 -4.68 9.75 -47.87
N THR A 507 -4.17 9.03 -46.86
CA THR A 507 -3.34 7.83 -47.07
C THR A 507 -4.12 6.56 -46.76
N THR A 508 -3.78 5.45 -47.41
CA THR A 508 -4.41 4.15 -47.12
C THR A 508 -3.68 3.44 -45.99
N PRO A 509 -4.37 2.92 -44.96
CA PRO A 509 -3.75 2.11 -43.91
C PRO A 509 -3.44 0.70 -44.43
N ASN A 510 -2.43 0.04 -43.88
CA ASN A 510 -2.13 -1.37 -44.17
C ASN A 510 -2.74 -2.31 -43.11
N ALA A 511 -2.77 -3.61 -43.39
CA ALA A 511 -3.42 -4.60 -42.53
C ALA A 511 -2.82 -4.72 -41.10
N VAL A 512 -1.54 -4.36 -40.92
CA VAL A 512 -0.90 -4.32 -39.60
C VAL A 512 -1.31 -3.05 -38.84
N GLU A 513 -1.39 -1.91 -39.51
CA GLU A 513 -1.87 -0.65 -38.92
C GLU A 513 -3.34 -0.77 -38.47
N LEU A 514 -4.19 -1.41 -39.29
CA LEU A 514 -5.56 -1.76 -38.90
C LEU A 514 -5.62 -2.80 -37.78
N GLY A 515 -4.69 -3.77 -37.78
CA GLY A 515 -4.52 -4.72 -36.68
C GLY A 515 -4.30 -4.02 -35.34
N TRP A 516 -3.37 -3.05 -35.29
CA TRP A 516 -3.13 -2.22 -34.11
C TRP A 516 -4.32 -1.34 -33.76
N HIS A 517 -4.90 -0.60 -34.72
CA HIS A 517 -6.03 0.31 -34.49
C HIS A 517 -7.17 -0.38 -33.72
N TYR A 518 -7.62 -1.52 -34.22
CA TYR A 518 -8.71 -2.27 -33.58
C TYR A 518 -8.27 -3.01 -32.30
N TYR A 519 -7.02 -3.46 -32.19
CA TYR A 519 -6.51 -4.08 -30.95
C TYR A 519 -6.48 -3.09 -29.79
N LEU A 520 -5.95 -1.88 -30.00
CA LEU A 520 -5.84 -0.85 -28.96
C LEU A 520 -7.23 -0.41 -28.46
N GLY A 521 -8.23 -0.42 -29.34
CA GLY A 521 -9.65 -0.22 -28.98
C GLY A 521 -10.25 -1.26 -28.02
N SER A 522 -9.53 -2.33 -27.64
CA SER A 522 -9.94 -3.30 -26.61
C SER A 522 -9.48 -2.97 -25.19
N LEU A 523 -8.57 -1.99 -25.02
CA LEU A 523 -7.76 -1.84 -23.80
C LEU A 523 -8.37 -0.98 -22.69
N ASP A 524 -9.56 -0.43 -22.91
CA ASP A 524 -10.17 0.57 -22.03
C ASP A 524 -10.57 0.00 -20.67
N SER A 525 -10.10 0.63 -19.58
CA SER A 525 -10.36 0.16 -18.21
C SER A 525 -11.86 0.14 -17.86
N GLY A 526 -12.65 1.02 -18.49
CA GLY A 526 -14.10 1.09 -18.27
C GLY A 526 -14.81 -0.22 -18.62
N PHE A 527 -14.30 -0.99 -19.58
CA PHE A 527 -14.91 -2.24 -20.06
C PHE A 527 -14.92 -3.38 -19.03
N VAL A 528 -14.15 -3.27 -17.94
CA VAL A 528 -14.13 -4.27 -16.86
C VAL A 528 -14.34 -3.67 -15.47
N TYR A 529 -14.36 -2.33 -15.32
CA TYR A 529 -14.49 -1.66 -14.02
C TYR A 529 -15.65 -2.22 -13.20
N TYR A 530 -16.88 -2.18 -13.72
CA TYR A 530 -18.08 -2.64 -13.00
C TYR A 530 -18.33 -4.17 -13.09
N GLY A 531 -17.44 -4.93 -13.73
CA GLY A 531 -17.70 -6.32 -14.13
C GLY A 531 -18.35 -6.42 -15.52
N CYS A 532 -18.38 -7.63 -16.07
CA CYS A 532 -19.01 -7.88 -17.36
C CYS A 532 -20.51 -8.17 -17.13
N HIS A 533 -21.38 -7.15 -17.20
CA HIS A 533 -22.79 -7.27 -16.84
C HIS A 533 -23.76 -7.27 -18.04
N ASP A 534 -23.52 -6.41 -19.05
CA ASP A 534 -24.29 -6.35 -20.30
C ASP A 534 -23.38 -6.71 -21.49
N ASP A 535 -22.72 -5.72 -22.10
CA ASP A 535 -21.85 -5.91 -23.27
C ASP A 535 -20.42 -5.38 -23.12
N GLU A 536 -20.03 -4.93 -21.93
CA GLU A 536 -18.75 -4.26 -21.67
C GLU A 536 -17.57 -5.12 -22.12
N CYS A 537 -17.56 -6.39 -21.72
CA CYS A 537 -16.51 -7.34 -22.09
C CYS A 537 -16.75 -8.02 -23.45
N GLN A 538 -17.88 -7.76 -24.11
CA GLN A 538 -18.07 -8.11 -25.53
C GLN A 538 -17.29 -7.13 -26.43
N ARG A 539 -17.03 -5.90 -25.96
CA ARG A 539 -16.30 -4.85 -26.71
C ARG A 539 -14.88 -5.31 -27.07
N ALA A 540 -14.15 -5.96 -26.15
CA ALA A 540 -12.85 -6.55 -26.46
C ALA A 540 -12.92 -7.69 -27.51
N VAL A 541 -14.04 -8.41 -27.58
CA VAL A 541 -14.27 -9.46 -28.60
C VAL A 541 -14.61 -8.84 -29.97
N ALA A 542 -15.36 -7.74 -30.01
CA ALA A 542 -15.59 -6.95 -31.21
C ALA A 542 -14.26 -6.36 -31.75
N ALA A 543 -13.49 -5.72 -30.88
CA ALA A 543 -12.15 -5.21 -31.15
C ALA A 543 -11.21 -6.30 -31.69
N GLN A 544 -11.14 -7.47 -31.02
CA GLN A 544 -10.40 -8.63 -31.53
C GLN A 544 -10.87 -9.01 -32.94
N SER A 545 -12.17 -9.18 -33.16
CA SER A 545 -12.72 -9.64 -34.44
C SER A 545 -12.32 -8.73 -35.61
N ASN A 546 -12.23 -7.42 -35.36
CA ASN A 546 -11.81 -6.42 -36.34
C ASN A 546 -10.28 -6.41 -36.57
N ALA A 547 -9.47 -6.54 -35.50
CA ALA A 547 -8.01 -6.67 -35.64
C ALA A 547 -7.65 -7.97 -36.40
N VAL A 548 -8.26 -9.08 -35.99
CA VAL A 548 -8.06 -10.44 -36.51
C VAL A 548 -8.52 -10.57 -37.97
N ARG A 549 -9.61 -9.90 -38.39
CA ARG A 549 -10.02 -9.79 -39.80
C ARG A 549 -8.85 -9.33 -40.68
N ASN A 550 -8.11 -8.32 -40.22
CA ASN A 550 -7.03 -7.70 -40.98
C ASN A 550 -5.76 -8.56 -40.98
N VAL A 551 -5.30 -9.00 -39.80
CA VAL A 551 -3.97 -9.66 -39.68
C VAL A 551 -3.94 -11.14 -40.07
N ASN A 552 -5.08 -11.85 -40.05
CA ASN A 552 -5.09 -13.31 -40.24
C ASN A 552 -4.45 -13.80 -41.57
N SER A 553 -4.60 -13.04 -42.65
CA SER A 553 -4.08 -13.41 -43.98
C SER A 553 -2.54 -13.45 -44.03
N ILE A 554 -1.87 -12.57 -43.28
CA ILE A 554 -0.41 -12.53 -43.13
C ILE A 554 0.07 -13.78 -42.40
N LEU A 555 -0.60 -14.10 -41.28
CA LEU A 555 -0.27 -15.21 -40.38
C LEU A 555 -0.46 -16.58 -41.06
N THR A 556 -1.58 -16.79 -41.76
CA THR A 556 -1.85 -18.06 -42.46
C THR A 556 -1.05 -18.22 -43.75
N GLY A 557 -0.64 -17.12 -44.38
CA GLY A 557 0.23 -17.15 -45.57
C GLY A 557 1.69 -17.53 -45.26
N ASN A 558 2.19 -17.21 -44.05
CA ASN A 558 3.60 -17.34 -43.71
C ASN A 558 3.86 -18.00 -42.33
N PRO A 559 3.21 -19.12 -41.96
CA PRO A 559 3.22 -19.64 -40.59
C PRO A 559 4.60 -20.11 -40.09
N THR A 560 5.61 -20.20 -40.96
CA THR A 560 7.01 -20.55 -40.62
C THR A 560 7.95 -19.34 -40.51
N ALA A 561 7.45 -18.11 -40.75
CA ALA A 561 8.23 -16.88 -40.66
C ALA A 561 8.16 -16.20 -39.29
N ASP A 562 7.47 -16.83 -38.33
CA ASP A 562 7.21 -16.32 -37.00
C ASP A 562 8.46 -16.39 -36.10
N THR A 563 8.90 -15.22 -35.65
CA THR A 563 10.00 -15.02 -34.69
C THR A 563 9.54 -14.19 -33.48
N THR A 564 8.23 -14.17 -33.20
CA THR A 564 7.65 -13.38 -32.12
C THR A 564 7.53 -14.28 -30.87
N PRO A 565 8.01 -13.85 -29.69
CA PRO A 565 7.87 -14.66 -28.49
C PRO A 565 6.40 -14.66 -28.00
N PRO A 566 5.97 -15.70 -27.26
CA PRO A 566 4.62 -15.76 -26.68
C PRO A 566 4.28 -14.51 -25.88
N THR A 567 3.08 -13.95 -26.07
CA THR A 567 2.60 -12.87 -25.20
C THR A 567 2.10 -13.50 -23.90
N VAL A 568 2.60 -12.99 -22.77
CA VAL A 568 2.32 -13.50 -21.42
C VAL A 568 1.88 -12.34 -20.52
N PHE A 569 0.72 -12.47 -19.87
CA PHE A 569 0.23 -11.50 -18.90
C PHE A 569 1.16 -11.42 -17.68
N ILE A 570 1.20 -10.27 -16.99
CA ILE A 570 2.06 -10.11 -15.80
C ILE A 570 1.73 -11.18 -14.74
N PRO A 571 2.72 -11.91 -14.15
CA PRO A 571 2.42 -13.02 -13.26
C PRO A 571 1.80 -12.58 -11.93
N GLN A 572 0.57 -13.00 -11.70
CA GLN A 572 -0.21 -12.68 -10.51
C GLN A 572 -0.02 -13.73 -9.40
N ARG A 573 -0.27 -13.35 -8.14
CA ARG A 573 -0.16 -14.23 -6.97
C ARG A 573 -1.37 -14.17 -6.04
N HIS A 574 -1.66 -15.28 -5.36
CA HIS A 574 -2.67 -15.34 -4.30
C HIS A 574 -2.35 -16.43 -3.27
N PRO A 575 -2.46 -16.17 -1.96
CA PRO A 575 -2.76 -14.88 -1.33
C PRO A 575 -1.66 -13.83 -1.60
N TRP A 576 -2.00 -12.54 -1.53
CA TRP A 576 -1.04 -11.45 -1.73
C TRP A 576 0.07 -11.45 -0.66
N ASN A 577 -0.28 -11.86 0.56
CA ASN A 577 0.62 -12.14 1.69
C ASN A 577 0.57 -13.64 2.06
N PRO A 578 1.40 -14.49 1.43
CA PRO A 578 1.54 -15.90 1.81
C PRO A 578 2.08 -16.04 3.23
N GLY A 579 1.49 -16.90 4.06
CA GLY A 579 1.93 -17.09 5.45
C GLY A 579 1.75 -15.85 6.34
N GLY A 580 0.83 -14.96 5.96
CA GLY A 580 0.57 -13.70 6.66
C GLY A 580 -0.91 -13.35 6.70
N THR A 581 -1.19 -12.14 7.17
CA THR A 581 -2.54 -11.56 7.19
C THR A 581 -2.87 -10.97 5.82
N ASN A 582 -4.10 -11.23 5.35
CA ASN A 582 -4.67 -10.68 4.13
C ASN A 582 -5.98 -9.97 4.44
N PHE A 583 -6.40 -9.07 3.55
CA PHE A 583 -7.61 -8.26 3.64
C PHE A 583 -8.08 -7.91 2.23
N GLY A 584 -9.22 -7.23 2.09
CA GLY A 584 -9.74 -6.71 0.83
C GLY A 584 -10.96 -7.46 0.31
N VAL A 585 -11.44 -7.04 -0.87
CA VAL A 585 -12.69 -7.51 -1.50
C VAL A 585 -12.76 -9.02 -1.72
N GLN A 586 -11.63 -9.65 -2.06
CA GLN A 586 -11.53 -11.10 -2.31
C GLN A 586 -11.88 -11.94 -1.07
N TYR A 587 -11.76 -11.34 0.11
CA TYR A 587 -12.07 -11.90 1.43
C TYR A 587 -13.37 -11.35 2.03
N GLY A 588 -14.18 -10.62 1.25
CA GLY A 588 -15.39 -9.95 1.75
C GLY A 588 -15.11 -8.86 2.78
N TYR A 589 -13.97 -8.17 2.65
CA TYR A 589 -13.45 -7.19 3.61
C TYR A 589 -13.32 -7.75 5.04
N GLN A 590 -12.97 -9.04 5.15
CA GLN A 590 -12.64 -9.68 6.42
C GLN A 590 -11.13 -9.91 6.53
N VAL A 591 -10.60 -9.79 7.74
CA VAL A 591 -9.19 -10.10 8.04
C VAL A 591 -8.99 -11.61 7.96
N LYS A 592 -8.14 -12.06 7.02
CA LYS A 592 -7.86 -13.49 6.79
C LYS A 592 -6.39 -13.81 7.01
N VAL A 593 -6.09 -14.53 8.08
CA VAL A 593 -4.76 -15.13 8.27
C VAL A 593 -4.63 -16.37 7.38
N ALA A 594 -3.55 -16.46 6.60
CA ALA A 594 -3.26 -17.61 5.77
C ALA A 594 -2.90 -18.83 6.63
N THR A 595 -3.51 -20.00 6.36
CA THR A 595 -3.29 -21.23 7.13
C THR A 595 -1.94 -21.89 6.86
N ASN A 596 -1.27 -21.51 5.78
CA ASN A 596 0.06 -21.93 5.39
C ASN A 596 0.76 -20.79 4.63
N SER A 597 2.00 -21.02 4.22
CA SER A 597 2.78 -20.09 3.38
C SER A 597 2.73 -20.42 1.89
N ASP A 598 1.88 -21.37 1.50
CA ASP A 598 1.72 -21.72 0.10
C ASP A 598 0.99 -20.61 -0.64
N PHE A 599 1.30 -20.44 -1.91
CA PHE A 599 0.60 -19.50 -2.79
C PHE A 599 0.55 -20.02 -4.22
N TRP A 600 -0.46 -19.56 -4.95
CA TRP A 600 -0.53 -19.73 -6.39
C TRP A 600 0.25 -18.61 -7.07
N VAL A 601 0.92 -18.94 -8.17
CA VAL A 601 1.32 -17.99 -9.22
C VAL A 601 0.61 -18.40 -10.51
N TRP A 602 0.00 -17.45 -11.22
CA TRP A 602 -0.64 -17.71 -12.50
C TRP A 602 -0.44 -16.57 -13.51
N THR A 603 -0.72 -16.88 -14.77
CA THR A 603 -0.73 -15.93 -15.89
C THR A 603 -1.67 -16.45 -16.99
N TYR A 604 -1.88 -15.62 -18.02
CA TYR A 604 -2.46 -16.02 -19.30
C TYR A 604 -1.36 -15.94 -20.35
N ALA A 605 -1.25 -16.94 -21.22
CA ALA A 605 -0.31 -16.89 -22.33
C ALA A 605 -0.96 -17.36 -23.64
N TYR A 606 -0.56 -16.73 -24.74
CA TYR A 606 -0.96 -17.11 -26.09
C TYR A 606 0.24 -17.01 -27.04
N ASP A 607 0.28 -17.91 -28.01
CA ASP A 607 1.12 -17.76 -29.19
C ASP A 607 0.45 -18.35 -30.45
N VAL A 608 0.69 -17.72 -31.61
CA VAL A 608 0.11 -18.13 -32.91
C VAL A 608 0.80 -19.34 -33.54
N SER A 609 2.10 -19.56 -33.31
CA SER A 609 2.79 -20.82 -33.61
C SER A 609 2.49 -21.90 -32.56
N GLY A 610 2.03 -21.51 -31.38
CA GLY A 610 1.51 -22.38 -30.32
C GLY A 610 2.56 -22.66 -29.24
N ILE A 611 2.13 -22.55 -27.97
CA ILE A 611 3.00 -22.68 -26.81
C ILE A 611 3.42 -24.15 -26.59
N THR A 612 4.73 -24.37 -26.40
CA THR A 612 5.33 -25.68 -26.10
C THR A 612 5.62 -25.90 -24.63
N ASN A 613 5.96 -24.84 -23.89
CA ASN A 613 6.26 -24.92 -22.45
C ASN A 613 6.06 -23.57 -21.76
N VAL A 614 5.54 -23.61 -20.53
CA VAL A 614 5.53 -22.47 -19.60
C VAL A 614 6.07 -22.93 -18.26
N SER A 615 7.02 -22.17 -17.70
CA SER A 615 7.67 -22.49 -16.44
C SER A 615 7.74 -21.26 -15.52
N LEU A 616 7.40 -21.47 -14.26
CA LEU A 616 7.70 -20.56 -13.16
C LEU A 616 9.18 -20.66 -12.82
N LYS A 617 9.86 -19.52 -12.77
CA LYS A 617 11.21 -19.36 -12.27
C LYS A 617 11.12 -18.67 -10.91
N LEU A 618 11.75 -19.22 -9.89
CA LEU A 618 11.71 -18.68 -8.52
C LEU A 618 13.07 -18.80 -7.83
N ARG A 619 13.42 -17.84 -6.97
CA ARG A 619 14.61 -17.92 -6.12
C ARG A 619 14.32 -17.45 -4.70
N VAL A 620 14.92 -18.12 -3.72
CA VAL A 620 14.75 -17.86 -2.29
C VAL A 620 15.91 -16.98 -1.81
N ASN A 621 15.61 -15.76 -1.38
CA ASN A 621 16.60 -14.73 -1.02
C ASN A 621 16.86 -14.61 0.48
N GLY A 622 16.28 -15.51 1.30
CA GLY A 622 16.34 -15.44 2.74
C GLY A 622 15.68 -14.17 3.29
N THR A 623 16.31 -13.54 4.27
CA THR A 623 15.79 -12.34 4.94
C THR A 623 16.30 -11.01 4.35
N ASN A 624 16.95 -11.05 3.18
CA ASN A 624 17.39 -9.87 2.44
C ASN A 624 16.21 -9.23 1.68
N PRO A 625 15.79 -7.99 1.99
CA PRO A 625 14.75 -7.29 1.23
C PRO A 625 15.24 -6.92 -0.19
N PRO A 626 14.35 -6.76 -1.18
CA PRO A 626 14.69 -6.52 -2.59
C PRO A 626 15.24 -5.11 -2.91
N THR A 627 16.01 -4.50 -2.00
CA THR A 627 16.59 -3.14 -2.13
C THR A 627 17.83 -3.06 -3.04
N SER A 628 18.40 -4.20 -3.43
CA SER A 628 19.59 -4.30 -4.29
C SER A 628 19.24 -4.74 -5.70
N ASP A 629 19.89 -4.16 -6.71
CA ASP A 629 19.70 -4.45 -8.14
C ASP A 629 19.94 -5.93 -8.51
N GLN A 630 20.66 -6.67 -7.66
CA GLN A 630 20.82 -8.13 -7.78
C GLN A 630 19.47 -8.86 -7.70
N PHE A 631 18.49 -8.31 -6.98
CA PHE A 631 17.12 -8.84 -6.92
C PHE A 631 16.28 -8.43 -8.14
N LYS A 632 16.53 -7.24 -8.70
CA LYS A 632 15.83 -6.75 -9.91
C LYS A 632 16.34 -7.37 -11.23
N THR A 633 17.40 -8.20 -11.21
CA THR A 633 18.00 -8.80 -12.43
C THR A 633 17.93 -10.33 -12.49
N PHE A 634 17.85 -10.88 -13.71
CA PHE A 634 17.90 -12.32 -13.97
C PHE A 634 19.28 -12.92 -13.71
N ALA A 635 20.36 -12.17 -13.96
CA ALA A 635 21.72 -12.60 -13.63
C ALA A 635 21.93 -12.80 -12.12
N GLY A 636 21.26 -12.00 -11.29
CA GLY A 636 21.35 -12.08 -9.84
C GLY A 636 22.67 -11.52 -9.30
N GLY A 637 23.13 -12.10 -8.19
CA GLY A 637 24.39 -11.77 -7.54
C GLY A 637 24.51 -12.47 -6.18
N PRO A 638 25.60 -12.23 -5.42
CA PRO A 638 25.85 -12.92 -4.15
C PRO A 638 24.76 -12.78 -3.06
N LEU A 639 23.85 -11.82 -3.18
CA LEU A 639 22.72 -11.64 -2.25
C LEU A 639 21.45 -12.42 -2.67
N ALA A 640 21.37 -12.84 -3.94
CA ALA A 640 20.20 -13.46 -4.54
C ALA A 640 20.35 -14.99 -4.64
N GLY A 641 19.25 -15.72 -4.45
CA GLY A 641 19.23 -17.18 -4.58
C GLY A 641 19.43 -17.66 -6.02
N THR A 642 19.80 -18.94 -6.18
CA THR A 642 19.81 -19.59 -7.50
C THR A 642 18.38 -19.78 -8.02
N TRP A 643 18.14 -19.49 -9.29
CA TRP A 643 16.85 -19.74 -9.94
C TRP A 643 16.52 -21.24 -10.01
N GLN A 644 15.46 -21.61 -9.30
CA GLN A 644 14.78 -22.89 -9.43
C GLN A 644 13.72 -22.78 -10.54
N THR A 645 13.41 -23.90 -11.21
CA THR A 645 12.37 -23.98 -12.26
C THR A 645 11.29 -24.96 -11.82
N SER A 646 10.03 -24.55 -11.93
CA SER A 646 8.85 -25.41 -11.85
C SER A 646 8.02 -25.25 -13.12
N ASN A 647 7.43 -26.31 -13.65
CA ASN A 647 6.55 -26.21 -14.81
C ASN A 647 5.16 -25.73 -14.38
N MET A 648 4.53 -24.90 -15.20
CA MET A 648 3.17 -24.42 -14.96
C MET A 648 2.18 -25.31 -15.68
N THR A 649 1.10 -25.69 -14.99
CA THR A 649 0.00 -26.45 -15.57
C THR A 649 -0.79 -25.55 -16.52
N GLN A 650 -0.83 -25.93 -17.80
CA GLN A 650 -1.77 -25.36 -18.77
C GLN A 650 -3.18 -25.82 -18.43
N ARG A 651 -4.15 -24.91 -18.53
CA ARG A 651 -5.56 -25.19 -18.36
C ARG A 651 -6.37 -24.47 -19.44
N VAL A 652 -6.75 -25.23 -20.46
CA VAL A 652 -7.63 -24.78 -21.55
C VAL A 652 -9.05 -24.63 -21.01
N VAL A 653 -9.66 -23.45 -21.16
CA VAL A 653 -10.99 -23.14 -20.58
C VAL A 653 -11.83 -22.32 -21.56
N THR A 654 -13.04 -22.80 -21.84
CA THR A 654 -14.09 -22.06 -22.57
C THR A 654 -14.43 -20.76 -21.83
N PRO A 655 -14.50 -19.60 -22.52
CA PRO A 655 -14.76 -18.34 -21.84
C PRO A 655 -16.15 -18.27 -21.20
N VAL A 656 -16.26 -17.50 -20.11
CA VAL A 656 -17.51 -17.25 -19.38
C VAL A 656 -18.19 -15.93 -19.79
N LEU A 657 -17.60 -15.16 -20.71
CA LEU A 657 -18.07 -13.85 -21.21
C LEU A 657 -19.43 -13.84 -21.96
N GLY A 658 -20.13 -14.97 -22.05
CA GLY A 658 -21.34 -15.13 -22.87
C GLY A 658 -21.11 -15.11 -24.40
N VAL A 659 -20.08 -14.44 -24.87
CA VAL A 659 -19.66 -14.36 -26.28
C VAL A 659 -18.37 -15.16 -26.52
N THR A 660 -18.29 -15.84 -27.67
CA THR A 660 -17.13 -16.64 -28.06
C THR A 660 -16.16 -15.81 -28.93
N PRO A 661 -14.94 -15.49 -28.47
CA PRO A 661 -13.90 -14.87 -29.27
C PRO A 661 -13.30 -15.87 -30.29
N GLN A 662 -12.67 -15.35 -31.35
CA GLN A 662 -12.01 -16.20 -32.35
C GLN A 662 -10.71 -16.82 -31.80
N TYR A 663 -10.01 -16.11 -30.91
CA TYR A 663 -8.80 -16.56 -30.24
C TYR A 663 -8.81 -16.15 -28.76
N ILE A 664 -8.26 -16.99 -27.89
CA ILE A 664 -8.18 -16.72 -26.45
C ILE A 664 -6.92 -17.35 -25.88
N ALA A 665 -6.27 -16.67 -24.94
CA ALA A 665 -5.11 -17.19 -24.22
C ALA A 665 -5.51 -18.35 -23.28
N ASP A 666 -4.56 -19.21 -22.92
CA ASP A 666 -4.78 -20.25 -21.91
C ASP A 666 -4.35 -19.79 -20.52
N TYR A 667 -4.99 -20.35 -19.49
CA TYR A 667 -4.54 -20.20 -18.11
C TYR A 667 -3.29 -21.06 -17.89
N TYR A 668 -2.25 -20.49 -17.27
CA TYR A 668 -1.09 -21.24 -16.78
C TYR A 668 -0.90 -20.96 -15.30
N HIS A 669 -0.78 -22.00 -14.48
CA HIS A 669 -0.64 -21.84 -13.03
C HIS A 669 0.36 -22.82 -12.41
N ALA A 670 0.99 -22.41 -11.29
CA ALA A 670 1.78 -23.28 -10.44
C ALA A 670 1.49 -22.97 -8.96
N LYS A 671 1.57 -23.98 -8.10
CA LYS A 671 1.57 -23.79 -6.64
C LYS A 671 3.01 -23.72 -6.14
N VAL A 672 3.32 -22.71 -5.35
CA VAL A 672 4.55 -22.61 -4.57
C VAL A 672 4.22 -23.06 -3.15
N SER A 673 5.04 -23.96 -2.61
CA SER A 673 4.84 -24.58 -1.29
C SER A 673 6.17 -24.71 -0.56
N GLY A 674 6.14 -24.79 0.77
CA GLY A 674 7.31 -25.12 1.60
C GLY A 674 8.36 -24.01 1.82
N ILE A 675 8.24 -22.85 1.16
CA ILE A 675 9.02 -21.65 1.48
C ILE A 675 8.38 -20.96 2.70
N THR A 676 9.16 -20.46 3.66
CA THR A 676 8.66 -19.78 4.87
C THR A 676 9.68 -18.76 5.35
N ASN A 677 9.24 -17.64 5.93
CA ASN A 677 10.08 -16.53 6.44
C ASN A 677 11.17 -16.04 5.46
N SER A 678 10.82 -15.86 4.19
CA SER A 678 11.78 -15.46 3.16
C SER A 678 11.20 -14.50 2.13
N PHE A 679 12.03 -13.57 1.67
CA PHE A 679 11.81 -12.92 0.38
C PHE A 679 12.04 -13.92 -0.75
N VAL A 680 11.20 -13.85 -1.78
CA VAL A 680 11.24 -14.66 -2.99
C VAL A 680 11.10 -13.73 -4.19
N ASP A 681 11.98 -13.89 -5.18
CA ASP A 681 11.78 -13.31 -6.51
C ASP A 681 11.20 -14.41 -7.41
N TYR A 682 10.26 -14.05 -8.28
CA TYR A 682 9.69 -14.96 -9.27
C TYR A 682 9.41 -14.29 -10.62
N TYR A 683 9.42 -15.07 -11.70
CA TYR A 683 8.98 -14.65 -13.03
C TYR A 683 8.53 -15.88 -13.84
N VAL A 684 7.89 -15.66 -14.99
CA VAL A 684 7.44 -16.74 -15.88
C VAL A 684 8.23 -16.71 -17.17
N THR A 685 8.64 -17.89 -17.65
CA THR A 685 9.18 -18.10 -19.00
C THR A 685 8.20 -18.90 -19.84
N ALA A 686 7.93 -18.47 -21.07
CA ALA A 686 7.09 -19.18 -22.03
C ALA A 686 7.82 -19.35 -23.36
N SER A 687 7.67 -20.51 -24.00
CA SER A 687 8.24 -20.81 -25.32
C SER A 687 7.21 -21.40 -26.27
N ASP A 688 7.38 -21.16 -27.57
CA ASP A 688 6.50 -21.61 -28.65
C ASP A 688 7.04 -22.84 -29.42
N ALA A 689 6.38 -23.20 -30.52
CA ALA A 689 6.79 -24.24 -31.46
C ALA A 689 7.86 -23.80 -32.50
N ARG A 690 8.37 -22.57 -32.40
CA ARG A 690 9.48 -22.02 -33.21
C ARG A 690 10.79 -21.96 -32.43
N GLY A 691 10.72 -21.97 -31.10
CA GLY A 691 11.85 -21.78 -30.20
C GLY A 691 12.01 -20.33 -29.71
N ASN A 692 11.05 -19.45 -29.98
CA ASN A 692 11.03 -18.11 -29.41
C ASN A 692 10.76 -18.21 -27.90
N LEU A 693 11.35 -17.31 -27.12
CA LEU A 693 11.32 -17.35 -25.65
C LEU A 693 10.93 -15.99 -25.07
N PHE A 694 9.84 -15.95 -24.31
CA PHE A 694 9.48 -14.81 -23.47
C PHE A 694 9.98 -14.99 -22.03
N LYS A 695 10.27 -13.88 -21.35
CA LYS A 695 10.40 -13.78 -19.89
C LYS A 695 9.52 -12.63 -19.42
N SER A 696 8.68 -12.85 -18.43
CA SER A 696 7.98 -11.74 -17.78
C SER A 696 8.94 -10.92 -16.90
N PRO A 697 8.60 -9.67 -16.56
CA PRO A 697 9.28 -8.95 -15.48
C PRO A 697 9.34 -9.76 -14.18
N ILE A 698 10.38 -9.50 -13.38
CA ILE A 698 10.54 -10.07 -12.04
C ILE A 698 9.49 -9.46 -11.10
N GLN A 699 8.93 -10.32 -10.26
CA GLN A 699 8.00 -10.01 -9.18
C GLN A 699 8.64 -10.39 -7.84
N HIS A 700 8.34 -9.63 -6.79
CA HIS A 700 8.87 -9.84 -5.45
C HIS A 700 7.74 -10.17 -4.46
N VAL A 701 8.00 -11.08 -3.52
CA VAL A 701 7.06 -11.38 -2.41
C VAL A 701 7.82 -11.78 -1.15
N TRP A 702 7.41 -11.23 0.00
CA TRP A 702 7.73 -11.79 1.30
C TRP A 702 6.75 -12.92 1.62
N VAL A 703 7.29 -14.13 1.77
CA VAL A 703 6.59 -15.33 2.23
C VAL A 703 6.77 -15.40 3.75
N GLY A 704 5.67 -15.25 4.48
CA GLY A 704 5.62 -15.24 5.93
C GLY A 704 5.71 -16.63 6.58
N LEU A 705 5.16 -16.75 7.78
CA LEU A 705 5.17 -17.99 8.56
C LEU A 705 4.19 -19.00 7.97
N ASN A 706 4.69 -20.18 7.61
CA ASN A 706 3.82 -21.31 7.32
C ASN A 706 3.17 -21.83 8.61
N LEU A 707 1.94 -21.43 8.93
CA LEU A 707 1.26 -21.92 10.13
C LEU A 707 0.97 -23.44 10.10
N SER A 708 0.99 -24.07 8.92
CA SER A 708 0.90 -25.53 8.78
C SER A 708 2.26 -26.25 8.91
N ALA A 709 3.37 -25.64 8.48
CA ALA A 709 4.72 -26.20 8.60
C ALA A 709 5.50 -25.68 9.84
N ALA A 710 4.91 -24.78 10.62
CA ALA A 710 5.27 -24.53 12.02
C ALA A 710 5.06 -25.79 12.90
N ILE A 711 4.37 -26.81 12.38
CA ILE A 711 4.26 -28.16 12.95
C ILE A 711 5.21 -29.14 12.23
N THR A 712 6.43 -28.72 11.89
CA THR A 712 7.53 -29.68 11.61
C THR A 712 8.91 -29.20 12.08
N PRO A 713 9.12 -28.94 13.39
CA PRO A 713 10.44 -29.15 13.97
C PRO A 713 10.85 -30.62 13.78
N THR A 714 12.12 -30.90 13.49
CA THR A 714 12.64 -32.27 13.53
C THR A 714 12.91 -32.71 14.97
N ASN A 715 11.83 -32.85 15.72
CA ASN A 715 11.72 -33.47 17.05
C ASN A 715 10.53 -34.45 17.01
N PRO A 716 10.36 -35.36 18.00
CA PRO A 716 9.33 -36.40 17.94
C PRO A 716 7.90 -35.83 17.75
N PRO A 717 6.99 -36.62 17.14
CA PRO A 717 5.76 -36.12 16.52
C PRO A 717 4.90 -35.29 17.47
N ALA A 718 4.41 -34.15 16.97
CA ALA A 718 3.52 -33.25 17.69
C ALA A 718 2.24 -34.00 18.11
N SER A 719 2.07 -34.22 19.41
CA SER A 719 0.88 -34.86 19.94
C SER A 719 -0.30 -33.90 19.89
N THR A 720 -1.35 -34.25 19.14
CA THR A 720 -2.66 -33.59 19.27
C THR A 720 -3.40 -33.99 20.55
N ASN A 721 -2.85 -34.95 21.30
CA ASN A 721 -3.24 -35.29 22.67
C ASN A 721 -2.25 -34.63 23.64
N PHE A 722 -2.48 -33.40 24.05
CA PHE A 722 -1.77 -32.83 25.19
C PHE A 722 -2.16 -33.61 26.47
N PRO A 723 -1.24 -33.84 27.42
CA PRO A 723 -1.60 -34.46 28.69
C PRO A 723 -2.67 -33.63 29.41
N PRO A 724 -3.84 -34.20 29.78
CA PRO A 724 -4.85 -33.44 30.52
C PRO A 724 -4.27 -32.97 31.85
N PHE A 725 -4.67 -31.79 32.30
CA PHE A 725 -4.35 -31.35 33.66
C PHE A 725 -5.01 -32.27 34.69
N VAL A 726 -4.30 -32.57 35.77
CA VAL A 726 -4.78 -33.40 36.87
C VAL A 726 -5.67 -32.54 37.76
N MET A 727 -6.89 -33.01 38.01
CA MET A 727 -7.92 -32.27 38.74
C MET A 727 -8.17 -32.91 40.12
N ASP A 728 -7.15 -32.97 40.98
CA ASP A 728 -7.15 -33.69 42.27
C ASP A 728 -7.17 -32.80 43.54
N GLY A 729 -7.06 -31.48 43.39
CA GLY A 729 -6.97 -30.51 44.49
C GLY A 729 -5.55 -30.17 44.95
N ALA A 730 -4.52 -30.59 44.23
CA ALA A 730 -3.16 -30.06 44.33
C ALA A 730 -2.95 -28.90 43.33
N ALA A 731 -1.69 -28.50 43.09
CA ALA A 731 -1.33 -27.68 41.93
C ALA A 731 -0.62 -28.59 40.91
N ASP A 732 -1.09 -28.63 39.66
CA ASP A 732 -0.55 -29.52 38.60
C ASP A 732 0.98 -29.39 38.44
N SER A 733 1.51 -28.18 38.63
CA SER A 733 2.93 -27.95 38.96
C SER A 733 3.14 -26.74 39.86
N THR A 734 4.15 -26.82 40.73
CA THR A 734 4.64 -25.69 41.53
C THR A 734 5.31 -24.60 40.68
N ASN A 735 5.81 -24.93 39.49
CA ASN A 735 6.40 -23.96 38.56
C ASN A 735 5.34 -23.03 37.93
N PHE A 736 4.06 -23.39 37.99
CA PHE A 736 2.97 -22.61 37.40
C PHE A 736 2.55 -21.41 38.26
N LEU A 737 3.17 -21.17 39.42
CA LEU A 737 2.87 -20.04 40.29
C LEU A 737 3.28 -18.72 39.62
N VAL A 738 2.30 -17.96 39.14
CA VAL A 738 2.52 -16.70 38.42
C VAL A 738 2.33 -15.46 39.30
N ALA A 739 1.55 -15.54 40.38
CA ALA A 739 1.47 -14.50 41.40
C ALA A 739 1.19 -15.08 42.81
N SER A 740 1.68 -14.41 43.86
CA SER A 740 1.70 -14.95 45.23
C SER A 740 1.55 -13.90 46.34
N SER A 741 0.86 -12.79 46.07
CA SER A 741 0.59 -11.73 47.05
C SER A 741 -0.81 -11.92 47.66
N GLY A 742 -0.92 -12.18 48.96
CA GLY A 742 -2.22 -12.31 49.66
C GLY A 742 -2.94 -13.65 49.44
N MET A 743 -2.95 -14.15 48.21
CA MET A 743 -3.33 -15.52 47.80
C MET A 743 -2.31 -16.04 46.78
N THR A 744 -2.40 -17.32 46.38
CA THR A 744 -1.69 -17.82 45.20
C THR A 744 -2.54 -17.69 43.94
N LEU A 745 -1.84 -17.65 42.80
CA LEU A 745 -2.39 -17.80 41.47
C LEU A 745 -1.41 -18.64 40.65
N HIS A 746 -1.82 -19.86 40.31
CA HIS A 746 -1.14 -20.69 39.33
C HIS A 746 -1.86 -20.60 37.98
N ALA A 747 -1.11 -20.67 36.87
CA ALA A 747 -1.67 -20.72 35.52
C ALA A 747 -0.78 -21.49 34.55
N ALA A 748 -1.37 -22.29 33.65
CA ALA A 748 -0.67 -23.02 32.58
C ALA A 748 -1.59 -23.26 31.37
N LEU A 749 -1.01 -23.48 30.19
CA LEU A 749 -1.74 -23.61 28.93
C LEU A 749 -1.27 -24.84 28.14
N ARG A 750 -2.21 -25.74 27.81
CA ARG A 750 -2.00 -26.89 26.92
C ARG A 750 -2.92 -26.74 25.71
N GLY A 751 -2.36 -26.25 24.59
CA GLY A 751 -3.15 -25.90 23.41
C GLY A 751 -4.09 -24.71 23.67
N SER A 752 -5.39 -24.97 23.67
CA SER A 752 -6.45 -24.00 24.02
C SER A 752 -6.90 -24.10 25.49
N GLN A 753 -6.53 -25.17 26.21
CA GLN A 753 -6.99 -25.41 27.57
C GLN A 753 -6.09 -24.69 28.59
N LEU A 754 -6.65 -23.68 29.25
CA LEU A 754 -6.02 -22.98 30.38
C LEU A 754 -6.34 -23.71 31.68
N TYR A 755 -5.32 -24.04 32.46
CA TYR A 755 -5.38 -24.40 33.87
C TYR A 755 -5.22 -23.14 34.73
N VAL A 756 -6.00 -23.04 35.81
CA VAL A 756 -5.81 -22.04 36.89
C VAL A 756 -6.04 -22.67 38.27
N SER A 757 -5.27 -22.25 39.27
CA SER A 757 -5.51 -22.65 40.67
C SER A 757 -5.08 -21.63 41.73
N THR A 758 -5.71 -21.71 42.89
CA THR A 758 -5.49 -20.89 44.10
C THR A 758 -5.70 -21.78 45.34
N TRP A 759 -5.47 -21.29 46.56
CA TRP A 759 -5.77 -22.02 47.79
C TRP A 759 -7.22 -22.53 47.83
N SER A 760 -7.44 -23.72 48.40
CA SER A 760 -8.79 -24.20 48.64
C SER A 760 -9.46 -23.38 49.75
N PRO A 761 -10.76 -23.05 49.65
CA PRO A 761 -11.53 -22.58 50.79
C PRO A 761 -11.76 -23.69 51.83
N GLY A 762 -11.43 -24.95 51.49
CA GLY A 762 -11.70 -26.13 52.32
C GLY A 762 -13.20 -26.43 52.42
N ASN A 763 -13.56 -27.41 53.26
CA ASN A 763 -14.96 -27.75 53.57
C ASN A 763 -15.37 -27.28 54.99
N SER A 764 -14.54 -26.49 55.66
CA SER A 764 -14.81 -25.85 56.96
C SER A 764 -14.03 -24.55 57.16
N GLY A 765 -13.71 -23.84 56.07
CA GLY A 765 -12.94 -22.59 56.08
C GLY A 765 -13.79 -21.33 56.35
N PRO A 766 -13.14 -20.17 56.59
CA PRO A 766 -13.85 -18.93 56.92
C PRO A 766 -14.25 -18.05 55.72
N ASN A 767 -13.75 -18.37 54.51
CA ASN A 767 -13.93 -17.57 53.31
C ASN A 767 -14.21 -18.47 52.09
N ASP A 768 -15.19 -18.12 51.27
CA ASP A 768 -15.42 -18.69 49.94
C ASP A 768 -14.41 -18.10 48.96
N HIS A 769 -13.88 -18.92 48.05
CA HIS A 769 -12.80 -18.50 47.14
C HIS A 769 -13.29 -18.44 45.69
N PHE A 770 -12.73 -17.49 44.94
CA PHE A 770 -13.05 -17.19 43.56
C PHE A 770 -11.77 -17.06 42.72
N LEU A 771 -11.86 -17.40 41.44
CA LEU A 771 -10.82 -17.26 40.43
C LEU A 771 -11.45 -16.68 39.15
N PHE A 772 -11.17 -15.41 38.87
CA PHE A 772 -11.66 -14.70 37.70
C PHE A 772 -10.73 -14.91 36.51
N VAL A 773 -11.29 -15.17 35.33
CA VAL A 773 -10.55 -15.32 34.07
C VAL A 773 -11.15 -14.39 33.01
N SER A 774 -10.33 -13.53 32.41
CA SER A 774 -10.79 -12.62 31.36
C SER A 774 -9.76 -12.36 30.26
N ASP A 775 -10.28 -12.15 29.06
CA ASP A 775 -9.63 -11.58 27.88
C ASP A 775 -9.57 -10.03 27.92
N GLN A 776 -10.49 -9.39 28.66
CA GLN A 776 -10.57 -7.93 28.81
C GLN A 776 -11.22 -7.53 30.15
N LEU A 777 -10.67 -6.49 30.78
CA LEU A 777 -11.22 -5.86 31.99
C LEU A 777 -12.14 -4.67 31.67
N LEU A 778 -13.03 -4.36 32.62
CA LEU A 778 -13.79 -3.11 32.68
C LEU A 778 -12.86 -1.95 33.04
N ALA A 779 -13.28 -0.72 32.76
CA ALA A 779 -12.49 0.49 33.02
C ALA A 779 -12.34 0.84 34.52
N SER A 780 -13.14 0.20 35.39
CA SER A 780 -13.14 0.33 36.86
C SER A 780 -14.00 -0.80 37.45
N ALA A 781 -13.88 -1.07 38.76
CA ALA A 781 -14.71 -2.09 39.42
C ALA A 781 -16.20 -1.68 39.48
N THR A 782 -17.04 -2.18 38.55
CA THR A 782 -18.47 -1.81 38.45
C THR A 782 -19.44 -3.00 38.48
N ALA A 783 -19.00 -4.20 38.12
CA ALA A 783 -19.80 -5.41 38.31
C ALA A 783 -19.90 -5.74 39.80
N ALA A 784 -21.02 -6.30 40.26
CA ALA A 784 -21.12 -6.80 41.63
C ALA A 784 -20.22 -8.02 41.84
N ALA A 785 -19.64 -8.17 43.04
CA ALA A 785 -18.97 -9.41 43.40
C ALA A 785 -19.95 -10.61 43.30
N PRO A 786 -19.49 -11.79 42.84
CA PRO A 786 -20.34 -12.98 42.75
C PRO A 786 -20.93 -13.41 44.10
N TRP A 787 -21.93 -14.29 44.07
CA TRP A 787 -22.54 -14.91 45.26
C TRP A 787 -22.92 -13.89 46.37
N ALA A 788 -23.48 -12.74 45.96
CA ALA A 788 -23.94 -11.67 46.84
C ALA A 788 -22.90 -11.16 47.87
N LYS A 789 -21.60 -11.31 47.60
CA LYS A 789 -20.53 -10.77 48.44
C LYS A 789 -20.47 -9.24 48.36
N SER A 790 -19.81 -8.63 49.34
CA SER A 790 -19.62 -7.17 49.34
C SER A 790 -18.66 -6.72 48.23
N GLY A 791 -18.78 -5.46 47.83
CA GLY A 791 -17.88 -4.83 46.85
C GLY A 791 -18.19 -5.13 45.37
N LYS A 792 -17.20 -4.81 44.53
CA LYS A 792 -17.25 -4.79 43.07
C LYS A 792 -16.05 -5.49 42.44
N VAL A 793 -16.16 -5.81 41.15
CA VAL A 793 -15.09 -6.40 40.35
C VAL A 793 -14.99 -5.76 38.97
N SER A 794 -13.76 -5.70 38.42
CA SER A 794 -13.46 -5.15 37.09
C SER A 794 -13.65 -6.14 35.95
N VAL A 795 -14.50 -7.15 36.13
CA VAL A 795 -14.78 -8.21 35.15
C VAL A 795 -16.26 -8.18 34.80
N ALA A 796 -16.58 -8.21 33.51
CA ALA A 796 -17.97 -8.19 33.05
C ALA A 796 -18.73 -9.45 33.53
N THR A 797 -20.00 -9.30 33.91
CA THR A 797 -20.82 -10.37 34.50
C THR A 797 -21.10 -11.55 33.56
N SER A 798 -20.66 -11.49 32.30
CA SER A 798 -20.72 -12.56 31.30
C SER A 798 -19.39 -13.31 31.10
N LYS A 799 -18.32 -12.94 31.81
CA LYS A 799 -16.98 -13.56 31.70
C LYS A 799 -16.83 -14.69 32.75
N PRO A 800 -15.98 -15.70 32.48
CA PRO A 800 -15.88 -16.89 33.31
C PRO A 800 -15.21 -16.63 34.67
N PHE A 801 -15.75 -17.29 35.70
CA PHE A 801 -15.07 -17.40 37.00
C PHE A 801 -15.32 -18.78 37.62
N LEU A 802 -14.30 -19.30 38.29
CA LEU A 802 -14.37 -20.48 39.15
C LEU A 802 -14.68 -20.03 40.57
N ALA A 803 -15.59 -20.72 41.27
CA ALA A 803 -15.93 -20.42 42.65
C ALA A 803 -16.07 -21.69 43.49
N GLY A 804 -15.68 -21.64 44.76
CA GLY A 804 -15.74 -22.74 45.71
C GLY A 804 -16.23 -22.28 47.07
N GLU A 805 -17.18 -23.04 47.63
CA GLU A 805 -17.76 -22.76 48.93
C GLU A 805 -16.87 -23.31 50.06
N SER A 806 -16.89 -22.62 51.20
CA SER A 806 -16.05 -22.90 52.37
C SER A 806 -16.64 -23.85 53.40
N GLN A 807 -17.95 -24.12 53.39
CA GLN A 807 -18.65 -24.92 54.41
C GLN A 807 -19.06 -26.34 53.94
N ASN A 808 -18.88 -26.65 52.67
CA ASN A 808 -19.16 -27.96 52.08
C ASN A 808 -18.22 -28.22 50.89
N SER A 809 -18.44 -29.27 50.09
CA SER A 809 -17.57 -29.65 48.97
C SER A 809 -17.84 -28.93 47.62
N TYR A 810 -18.75 -27.94 47.57
CA TYR A 810 -19.19 -27.33 46.32
C TYR A 810 -18.11 -26.48 45.64
N VAL A 811 -17.89 -26.74 44.36
CA VAL A 811 -17.02 -25.98 43.46
C VAL A 811 -17.61 -26.02 42.06
N ALA A 812 -17.62 -24.90 41.34
CA ALA A 812 -18.17 -24.81 40.00
C ALA A 812 -17.58 -23.64 39.19
N TRP A 813 -17.54 -23.80 37.87
CA TRP A 813 -17.40 -22.69 36.94
C TRP A 813 -18.76 -22.02 36.68
N PHE A 814 -18.72 -20.70 36.56
CA PHE A 814 -19.83 -19.85 36.14
C PHE A 814 -19.40 -19.11 34.86
N ASN A 815 -20.34 -18.89 33.95
CA ASN A 815 -20.12 -18.26 32.62
C ASN A 815 -19.02 -18.93 31.76
N ALA A 816 -18.67 -20.19 32.02
CA ALA A 816 -17.65 -20.92 31.29
C ALA A 816 -18.25 -21.90 30.27
N PRO A 817 -17.50 -22.33 29.25
CA PRO A 817 -17.92 -23.36 28.30
C PRO A 817 -18.27 -24.69 28.96
N ALA A 818 -19.22 -25.41 28.35
CA ALA A 818 -19.51 -26.80 28.69
C ALA A 818 -18.25 -27.66 28.49
N GLY A 819 -17.87 -28.44 29.51
CA GLY A 819 -16.62 -29.21 29.54
C GLY A 819 -15.51 -28.61 30.40
N SER A 820 -15.67 -27.38 30.91
CA SER A 820 -14.75 -26.80 31.90
C SER A 820 -14.77 -27.60 33.21
N LEU A 821 -13.61 -28.04 33.71
CA LEU A 821 -13.49 -28.89 34.90
C LEU A 821 -13.17 -28.05 36.15
N ALA A 822 -13.62 -28.51 37.33
CA ALA A 822 -13.40 -27.83 38.61
C ALA A 822 -13.23 -28.85 39.75
N THR A 823 -12.19 -28.68 40.57
CA THR A 823 -11.92 -29.48 41.78
C THR A 823 -11.50 -28.56 42.94
N LYS A 824 -11.77 -28.94 44.19
CA LYS A 824 -11.10 -28.35 45.36
C LYS A 824 -10.78 -29.38 46.44
N ALA A 825 -9.65 -29.21 47.11
CA ALA A 825 -9.28 -30.02 48.27
C ALA A 825 -10.21 -29.76 49.46
N ALA A 826 -10.51 -30.79 50.26
CA ALA A 826 -11.34 -30.65 51.46
C ALA A 826 -10.68 -29.84 52.60
N ALA A 827 -9.35 -29.70 52.57
CA ALA A 827 -8.57 -28.87 53.49
C ALA A 827 -8.07 -27.60 52.78
N ASN A 828 -8.00 -26.48 53.53
CA ASN A 828 -7.50 -25.19 53.04
C ASN A 828 -5.99 -25.13 52.79
N SER A 829 -5.26 -26.22 53.08
CA SER A 829 -3.86 -26.41 52.70
C SER A 829 -3.66 -26.98 51.28
N GLY A 830 -4.73 -27.46 50.64
CA GLY A 830 -4.73 -27.82 49.21
C GLY A 830 -5.18 -26.65 48.32
N GLN A 831 -5.45 -26.92 47.05
CA GLN A 831 -5.92 -25.93 46.07
C GLN A 831 -7.42 -26.06 45.74
N MET A 832 -7.99 -24.96 45.24
CA MET A 832 -9.15 -24.93 44.35
C MET A 832 -8.63 -24.63 42.94
N GLU A 833 -9.08 -25.41 41.96
CA GLU A 833 -8.50 -25.42 40.62
C GLU A 833 -9.54 -25.71 39.55
N GLY A 834 -9.25 -25.29 38.32
CA GLY A 834 -10.11 -25.57 37.18
C GLY A 834 -9.39 -25.46 35.84
N THR A 835 -9.95 -26.15 34.84
CA THR A 835 -9.58 -25.98 33.43
C THR A 835 -10.70 -25.37 32.63
N ILE A 836 -10.34 -24.50 31.69
CA ILE A 836 -11.26 -23.81 30.78
C ILE A 836 -10.66 -23.76 29.36
N ASP A 837 -11.46 -24.04 28.34
CA ASP A 837 -11.01 -23.84 26.95
C ASP A 837 -11.18 -22.37 26.55
N LEU A 838 -10.07 -21.72 26.19
CA LEU A 838 -10.04 -20.30 25.87
C LEU A 838 -10.74 -19.96 24.55
N VAL A 839 -10.70 -20.87 23.56
CA VAL A 839 -11.36 -20.66 22.26
C VAL A 839 -12.87 -20.75 22.43
N ALA A 840 -13.36 -21.70 23.23
CA ALA A 840 -14.78 -21.80 23.55
C ALA A 840 -15.27 -20.66 24.47
N ALA A 841 -14.40 -20.11 25.33
CA ALA A 841 -14.75 -19.01 26.25
C ALA A 841 -14.72 -17.62 25.60
N PHE A 842 -13.79 -17.39 24.66
CA PHE A 842 -13.49 -16.05 24.11
C PHE A 842 -13.49 -15.99 22.57
N GLY A 843 -13.83 -17.07 21.88
CA GLY A 843 -13.83 -17.17 20.40
C GLY A 843 -12.45 -17.41 19.78
N ALA A 844 -11.37 -17.17 20.52
CA ALA A 844 -9.99 -17.46 20.17
C ALA A 844 -9.16 -17.60 21.46
N VAL A 845 -7.91 -18.08 21.38
CA VAL A 845 -6.96 -17.93 22.49
C VAL A 845 -6.57 -16.44 22.56
N PRO A 846 -6.88 -15.70 23.63
CA PRO A 846 -6.55 -14.27 23.73
C PRO A 846 -5.03 -14.04 23.70
N THR A 847 -4.56 -12.90 23.19
CA THR A 847 -3.12 -12.57 23.23
C THR A 847 -2.62 -12.46 24.67
N ASN A 848 -3.39 -11.80 25.53
CA ASN A 848 -3.16 -11.68 26.98
C ASN A 848 -4.38 -12.21 27.73
N ILE A 849 -4.15 -12.81 28.89
CA ILE A 849 -5.19 -13.19 29.85
C ILE A 849 -5.01 -12.41 31.15
N TYR A 850 -6.12 -12.00 31.75
CA TYR A 850 -6.22 -11.30 33.03
C TYR A 850 -6.80 -12.26 34.07
N LEU A 851 -6.12 -12.38 35.20
CA LEU A 851 -6.40 -13.36 36.24
C LEU A 851 -6.40 -12.70 37.62
N CYS A 852 -7.34 -13.09 38.47
CA CYS A 852 -7.34 -12.68 39.89
C CYS A 852 -7.96 -13.80 40.75
N SER A 853 -7.31 -14.16 41.86
CA SER A 853 -7.94 -14.96 42.92
C SER A 853 -8.43 -14.04 44.05
N ALA A 854 -9.56 -14.38 44.67
CA ALA A 854 -10.16 -13.60 45.74
C ALA A 854 -10.85 -14.50 46.79
N ALA A 855 -10.81 -14.09 48.05
CA ALA A 855 -11.38 -14.80 49.19
C ALA A 855 -12.33 -13.86 49.94
N TYR A 856 -13.63 -14.15 49.90
CA TYR A 856 -14.67 -13.38 50.58
C TYR A 856 -15.25 -14.17 51.75
N GLN A 857 -15.59 -13.50 52.85
CA GLN A 857 -16.20 -14.17 54.02
C GLN A 857 -17.47 -14.95 53.64
N THR A 858 -17.69 -16.10 54.30
CA THR A 858 -18.72 -17.10 53.92
C THR A 858 -20.16 -16.56 53.82
N ALA A 859 -20.54 -15.55 54.61
CA ALA A 859 -21.92 -15.02 54.59
C ALA A 859 -22.24 -14.20 53.32
N ASP A 860 -23.54 -14.03 53.02
CA ASP A 860 -24.03 -12.98 52.12
C ASP A 860 -23.60 -11.61 52.64
N GLY A 861 -23.18 -10.71 51.75
CA GLY A 861 -22.56 -9.44 52.12
C GLY A 861 -21.19 -9.58 52.78
N GLY A 862 -20.59 -10.77 52.78
CA GLY A 862 -19.25 -11.02 53.30
C GLY A 862 -18.19 -10.15 52.63
N ALA A 863 -17.26 -9.61 53.43
CA ALA A 863 -16.21 -8.72 52.94
C ALA A 863 -15.07 -9.49 52.24
N LEU A 864 -14.36 -8.81 51.34
CA LEU A 864 -13.11 -9.28 50.75
C LEU A 864 -12.04 -9.38 51.84
N GLY A 865 -11.56 -10.59 52.10
CA GLY A 865 -10.59 -10.91 53.16
C GLY A 865 -9.16 -11.17 52.65
N SER A 866 -9.01 -11.58 51.39
CA SER A 866 -7.72 -11.61 50.68
C SER A 866 -7.93 -11.68 49.17
N GLN A 867 -6.90 -11.36 48.39
CA GLN A 867 -6.88 -11.42 46.92
C GLN A 867 -5.46 -11.61 46.40
N CYS A 868 -5.30 -12.00 45.14
CA CYS A 868 -4.03 -11.97 44.40
C CYS A 868 -4.27 -11.66 42.90
N PRO A 869 -3.62 -10.63 42.33
CA PRO A 869 -2.75 -9.63 42.96
C PRO A 869 -3.36 -8.85 44.13
N ALA A 870 -2.50 -8.33 44.99
CA ALA A 870 -2.89 -7.56 46.17
C ALA A 870 -3.50 -6.20 45.77
N GLY A 871 -4.60 -5.85 46.43
CA GLY A 871 -5.36 -4.64 46.18
C GLY A 871 -5.28 -3.58 47.28
N ALA A 872 -5.97 -2.46 47.05
CA ALA A 872 -6.00 -1.29 47.92
C ALA A 872 -7.36 -1.01 48.58
N GLY A 873 -8.42 -1.76 48.22
CA GLY A 873 -9.80 -1.49 48.63
C GLY A 873 -10.67 -2.73 48.85
N PRO A 874 -11.99 -2.56 48.96
CA PRO A 874 -12.96 -3.67 49.07
C PRO A 874 -13.40 -4.23 47.70
N ASP A 875 -12.91 -3.63 46.61
CA ASP A 875 -13.32 -3.85 45.22
C ASP A 875 -12.10 -4.28 44.40
N LEU A 876 -12.26 -5.22 43.46
CA LEU A 876 -11.18 -5.68 42.59
C LEU A 876 -11.02 -4.76 41.37
N ASP A 877 -10.19 -3.72 41.49
CA ASP A 877 -9.95 -2.71 40.44
C ASP A 877 -9.04 -3.21 39.28
N PRO A 878 -9.00 -2.55 38.12
CA PRO A 878 -8.39 -3.12 36.91
C PRO A 878 -6.87 -3.33 37.00
N ASN A 879 -6.20 -2.54 37.84
CA ASN A 879 -4.78 -2.67 38.14
C ASN A 879 -4.46 -3.78 39.17
N GLU A 880 -5.47 -4.46 39.70
CA GLU A 880 -5.34 -5.53 40.70
C GLU A 880 -5.47 -6.93 40.08
N PHE A 881 -5.46 -7.02 38.75
CA PHE A 881 -5.46 -8.26 37.99
C PHE A 881 -4.06 -8.59 37.45
N PHE A 882 -3.68 -9.85 37.54
CA PHE A 882 -2.45 -10.35 36.94
C PHE A 882 -2.65 -10.53 35.44
N VAL A 883 -1.93 -9.75 34.63
CA VAL A 883 -1.97 -9.84 33.17
C VAL A 883 -0.72 -10.54 32.65
N ILE A 884 -0.90 -11.53 31.78
CA ILE A 884 0.20 -12.28 31.16
C ILE A 884 -0.17 -12.68 29.72
N PRO A 885 0.77 -12.69 28.75
CA PRO A 885 0.49 -13.21 27.42
C PRO A 885 0.27 -14.71 27.48
N THR A 886 -0.78 -15.24 26.84
CA THR A 886 -1.13 -16.68 26.91
C THR A 886 -0.01 -17.57 26.38
N ALA A 887 0.78 -17.08 25.42
CA ALA A 887 1.96 -17.77 24.92
C ALA A 887 3.05 -17.99 25.98
N ALA A 888 3.09 -17.22 27.07
CA ALA A 888 4.03 -17.43 28.17
C ALA A 888 3.67 -18.64 29.05
N LEU A 889 2.39 -19.03 29.11
CA LEU A 889 1.87 -20.06 30.01
C LEU A 889 2.03 -21.50 29.49
N ARG A 890 2.62 -21.68 28.30
CA ARG A 890 2.62 -22.96 27.58
C ARG A 890 3.43 -24.06 28.27
N ASP A 891 2.88 -25.25 28.36
CA ASP A 891 3.48 -26.48 28.92
C ASP A 891 3.03 -27.69 28.05
N HIS A 892 3.39 -27.68 26.75
CA HIS A 892 2.77 -28.58 25.77
C HIS A 892 3.14 -30.05 25.92
N ASN A 893 4.28 -30.36 26.57
CA ASN A 893 4.69 -31.72 26.86
C ASN A 893 4.08 -32.27 28.18
N GLY A 894 3.48 -31.40 29.01
CA GLY A 894 2.95 -31.75 30.33
C GLY A 894 4.01 -32.20 31.34
N ASP A 895 5.24 -31.67 31.26
CA ASP A 895 6.28 -31.97 32.26
C ASP A 895 6.23 -31.08 33.51
N GLY A 896 5.32 -30.10 33.52
CA GLY A 896 5.11 -29.21 34.65
C GLY A 896 6.02 -27.99 34.62
N LYS A 897 6.46 -27.55 33.44
CA LYS A 897 7.39 -26.43 33.25
C LYS A 897 6.99 -25.64 32.02
N PHE A 898 7.08 -24.31 32.09
CA PHE A 898 6.80 -23.51 30.91
C PHE A 898 7.81 -23.82 29.78
N ASP A 899 7.33 -24.12 28.57
CA ASP A 899 8.12 -24.40 27.35
C ASP A 899 9.26 -23.38 27.21
N ARG A 900 8.96 -22.13 27.57
CA ARG A 900 9.78 -20.92 27.40
C ARG A 900 10.81 -20.70 28.51
N LEU A 901 10.85 -21.61 29.48
CA LEU A 901 11.92 -21.81 30.45
C LEU A 901 12.65 -23.14 30.23
N ASP A 902 12.25 -23.96 29.25
CA ASP A 902 12.87 -25.25 28.97
C ASP A 902 13.87 -25.25 27.79
N PRO A 903 15.16 -25.60 28.02
CA PRO A 903 16.17 -25.65 26.96
C PRO A 903 16.00 -26.74 25.90
N ALA A 904 15.12 -27.72 26.08
CA ALA A 904 14.77 -28.69 25.05
C ALA A 904 13.57 -28.26 24.19
N LEU A 905 12.87 -27.20 24.60
CA LEU A 905 11.72 -26.58 23.91
C LEU A 905 12.02 -25.12 23.51
N ASP A 906 11.28 -24.14 24.04
CA ASP A 906 11.28 -22.76 23.55
C ASP A 906 12.46 -21.92 24.09
N PHE A 907 13.10 -22.30 25.21
CA PHE A 907 14.19 -21.52 25.82
C PHE A 907 15.54 -21.71 25.10
N THR A 908 15.57 -21.29 23.83
CA THR A 908 16.71 -21.38 22.92
C THR A 908 17.06 -20.01 22.32
N LEU A 909 18.26 -19.90 21.73
CA LEU A 909 18.64 -18.75 20.90
C LEU A 909 17.95 -18.88 19.54
N GLN A 910 16.86 -18.12 19.35
CA GLN A 910 15.99 -18.19 18.18
C GLN A 910 16.56 -17.47 16.95
N ALA A 911 17.44 -16.49 17.16
CA ALA A 911 18.18 -15.85 16.08
C ALA A 911 19.59 -15.45 16.53
N THR A 912 20.54 -15.60 15.61
CA THR A 912 21.83 -14.92 15.64
C THR A 912 22.00 -14.18 14.30
N ARG A 913 22.40 -12.91 14.34
CA ARG A 913 22.63 -12.09 13.13
C ARG A 913 23.95 -11.35 13.24
N THR A 914 24.84 -11.57 12.28
CA THR A 914 26.08 -10.82 12.13
C THR A 914 25.82 -9.54 11.33
N GLY A 915 26.30 -8.40 11.81
CA GLY A 915 26.22 -7.12 11.11
C GLY A 915 27.39 -6.20 11.45
N SER A 916 27.40 -4.99 10.89
CA SER A 916 28.45 -3.98 11.11
C SER A 916 28.70 -3.66 12.59
N ASN A 917 27.67 -3.83 13.42
CA ASN A 917 27.67 -3.45 14.83
C ASN A 917 27.91 -4.66 15.77
N GLY A 918 28.20 -5.85 15.24
CA GLY A 918 28.46 -7.07 16.00
C GLY A 918 27.50 -8.23 15.72
N VAL A 919 27.32 -9.10 16.73
CA VAL A 919 26.43 -10.26 16.70
C VAL A 919 25.19 -9.95 17.55
N ALA A 920 24.05 -9.75 16.89
CA ALA A 920 22.75 -9.65 17.56
C ALA A 920 22.21 -11.05 17.90
N LEU A 921 21.72 -11.21 19.13
CA LEU A 921 21.20 -12.43 19.72
C LEU A 921 19.75 -12.19 20.15
N THR A 922 18.83 -13.12 19.84
CA THR A 922 17.42 -13.06 20.31
C THR A 922 17.01 -14.39 20.90
N TRP A 923 16.25 -14.37 22.01
CA TRP A 923 15.74 -15.56 22.70
C TRP A 923 14.30 -15.38 23.19
N ALA A 924 13.62 -16.51 23.40
CA ALA A 924 12.35 -16.57 24.11
C ALA A 924 12.55 -16.16 25.58
N ALA A 925 11.80 -15.17 26.04
CA ALA A 925 11.83 -14.69 27.41
C ALA A 925 10.46 -14.88 28.08
N MET A 926 10.46 -15.47 29.27
CA MET A 926 9.31 -15.48 30.17
C MET A 926 9.18 -14.07 30.79
N PRO A 927 7.98 -13.47 30.84
CA PRO A 927 7.80 -12.16 31.45
C PRO A 927 8.27 -12.10 32.90
N ALA A 928 8.73 -10.93 33.33
CA ALA A 928 9.33 -10.65 34.66
C ALA A 928 10.59 -11.47 35.03
N HIS A 929 11.08 -12.38 34.18
CA HIS A 929 12.27 -13.18 34.48
C HIS A 929 13.57 -12.46 34.08
N ASN A 930 14.65 -12.80 34.79
CA ASN A 930 15.98 -12.22 34.63
C ASN A 930 16.85 -13.10 33.73
N TYR A 931 17.57 -12.48 32.79
CA TYR A 931 18.43 -13.17 31.84
C TYR A 931 19.83 -12.55 31.79
N GLN A 932 20.83 -13.37 31.48
CA GLN A 932 22.22 -12.97 31.25
C GLN A 932 22.75 -13.69 30.01
N VAL A 933 23.24 -12.94 29.02
CA VAL A 933 24.04 -13.53 27.94
C VAL A 933 25.40 -13.94 28.50
N VAL A 934 25.79 -15.18 28.27
CA VAL A 934 27.14 -15.70 28.57
C VAL A 934 27.84 -16.09 27.28
N TYR A 935 29.16 -15.93 27.24
CA TYR A 935 29.97 -16.20 26.06
C TYR A 935 31.20 -17.07 26.35
N ALA A 936 31.72 -17.70 25.32
CA ALA A 936 33.03 -18.37 25.31
C ALA A 936 33.73 -18.10 23.96
N ASN A 937 35.02 -17.78 23.96
CA ASN A 937 35.77 -17.49 22.72
C ASN A 937 36.21 -18.76 21.95
N GLN A 938 36.04 -19.95 22.52
CA GLN A 938 36.30 -21.25 21.86
C GLN A 938 35.34 -22.31 22.41
N PHE A 939 35.05 -23.33 21.60
CA PHE A 939 34.20 -24.44 22.03
C PHE A 939 34.90 -25.26 23.13
N GLY A 940 34.23 -25.50 24.25
CA GLY A 940 34.78 -26.19 25.42
C GLY A 940 35.39 -25.28 26.50
N ASN A 941 35.61 -23.99 26.23
CA ASN A 941 36.11 -23.05 27.24
C ASN A 941 35.02 -22.68 28.27
N SER A 942 35.45 -22.22 29.45
CA SER A 942 34.56 -21.72 30.51
C SER A 942 33.73 -20.53 30.05
N TRP A 943 32.43 -20.56 30.37
CA TRP A 943 31.48 -19.50 30.04
C TRP A 943 31.64 -18.30 30.97
N SER A 944 31.70 -17.09 30.40
CA SER A 944 31.80 -15.82 31.12
C SER A 944 30.57 -14.96 30.87
N ASN A 945 30.11 -14.19 31.86
CA ASN A 945 29.07 -13.19 31.65
C ASN A 945 29.53 -12.14 30.63
N LEU A 946 28.68 -11.80 29.67
CA LEU A 946 28.91 -10.65 28.80
C LEU A 946 28.52 -9.37 29.55
N ALA A 947 29.43 -8.39 29.56
CA ALA A 947 29.24 -7.13 30.28
C ALA A 947 28.11 -6.30 29.65
N GLY A 948 27.22 -5.75 30.48
CA GLY A 948 26.03 -5.01 29.99
C GLY A 948 24.94 -5.89 29.36
N ALA A 949 25.08 -7.22 29.41
CA ALA A 949 24.16 -8.16 28.76
C ALA A 949 23.24 -8.90 29.74
N SER A 950 22.82 -8.21 30.81
CA SER A 950 21.80 -8.71 31.73
C SER A 950 20.53 -7.87 31.57
N ASN A 951 19.43 -8.55 31.26
CA ASN A 951 18.14 -7.95 30.94
C ASN A 951 17.03 -8.65 31.75
N THR A 952 16.13 -7.87 32.35
CA THR A 952 14.84 -8.37 32.87
C THR A 952 13.80 -8.26 31.76
N ALA A 953 12.97 -9.28 31.58
CA ALA A 953 11.83 -9.20 30.66
C ALA A 953 10.70 -8.35 31.27
N GLY A 954 10.17 -7.37 30.53
CA GLY A 954 9.00 -6.61 30.96
C GLY A 954 7.75 -7.48 31.18
N PRO A 955 6.69 -6.98 31.86
CA PRO A 955 5.53 -7.79 32.29
C PRO A 955 4.74 -8.51 31.19
N LEU A 956 4.85 -8.06 29.93
CA LEU A 956 4.25 -8.70 28.75
C LEU A 956 5.30 -9.11 27.70
N GLN A 957 6.59 -9.04 28.03
CA GLN A 957 7.67 -9.16 27.04
C GLN A 957 8.03 -10.62 26.78
N LEU A 958 7.61 -11.13 25.62
CA LEU A 958 7.88 -12.50 25.20
C LEU A 958 9.28 -12.74 24.62
N PHE A 959 10.01 -11.69 24.23
CA PHE A 959 11.32 -11.82 23.58
C PHE A 959 12.30 -10.76 24.07
N LEU A 960 13.53 -11.19 24.31
CA LEU A 960 14.67 -10.33 24.64
C LEU A 960 15.75 -10.46 23.56
N SER A 961 16.55 -9.40 23.42
CA SER A 961 17.72 -9.40 22.55
C SER A 961 18.88 -8.63 23.15
N HIS A 962 20.08 -8.90 22.64
CA HIS A 962 21.31 -8.19 22.99
C HIS A 962 22.29 -8.25 21.80
N THR A 963 23.15 -7.25 21.62
CA THR A 963 24.16 -7.24 20.55
C THR A 963 25.57 -7.15 21.15
N ASP A 964 26.39 -8.17 20.90
CA ASP A 964 27.80 -8.19 21.30
C ASP A 964 28.71 -7.72 20.17
N ALA A 965 29.69 -6.88 20.46
CA ALA A 965 30.75 -6.48 19.54
C ALA A 965 32.07 -7.18 19.94
N PRO A 966 32.31 -8.44 19.51
CA PRO A 966 33.53 -9.16 19.86
C PRO A 966 34.77 -8.45 19.29
N PRO A 967 35.88 -8.36 20.05
CA PRO A 967 37.13 -7.76 19.55
C PRO A 967 37.65 -8.49 18.31
N ALA A 968 38.14 -7.75 17.32
CA ALA A 968 38.63 -8.29 16.04
C ALA A 968 39.79 -9.30 16.15
N THR A 969 40.41 -9.43 17.32
CA THR A 969 41.43 -10.44 17.63
C THR A 969 40.84 -11.81 18.02
N VAL A 970 39.51 -11.94 18.11
CA VAL A 970 38.81 -13.17 18.51
C VAL A 970 38.27 -13.87 17.25
N PRO A 971 38.80 -15.06 16.86
CA PRO A 971 38.43 -15.72 15.60
C PRO A 971 37.03 -16.35 15.59
N GLY A 972 36.34 -16.38 16.71
CA GLY A 972 34.96 -16.84 16.85
C GLY A 972 34.47 -16.69 18.29
N ARG A 973 33.16 -16.53 18.49
CA ARG A 973 32.56 -16.45 19.82
C ARG A 973 31.25 -17.23 19.85
N PHE A 974 31.13 -18.05 20.88
CA PHE A 974 29.96 -18.87 21.18
C PHE A 974 29.13 -18.16 22.25
N TYR A 975 27.80 -18.27 22.15
CA TYR A 975 26.85 -17.61 23.04
C TYR A 975 25.86 -18.61 23.63
N LYS A 976 25.42 -18.34 24.86
CA LYS A 976 24.26 -18.95 25.50
C LYS A 976 23.52 -17.87 26.28
N VAL A 977 22.25 -18.11 26.54
CA VAL A 977 21.49 -17.32 27.51
C VAL A 977 21.38 -18.14 28.79
N LYS A 978 21.71 -17.52 29.92
CA LYS A 978 21.47 -18.06 31.25
C LYS A 978 20.22 -17.39 31.82
N LEU A 979 19.23 -18.20 32.22
CA LEU A 979 18.18 -17.77 33.15
C LEU A 979 18.84 -17.51 34.51
N LEU A 980 18.60 -16.33 35.08
CA LEU A 980 19.03 -15.99 36.44
C LEU A 980 17.92 -16.36 37.45
N PRO A 981 18.28 -16.55 38.73
CA PRO A 981 17.30 -16.66 39.82
C PRO A 981 16.44 -15.39 40.00
#